data_AF-A0A6J1ZHE8-F1
#
_entry.id   AF-A0A6J1ZHE8-F1
#
_cell.length_a   1.000
_cell.length_b   1.000
_cell.length_c   1.000
_cell.angle_alpha   90.00
_cell.angle_beta   90.00
_cell.angle_gamma   90.00
#
_symmetry.space_group_name_H-M   'P 1'
#
loop_
_entity.id
_entity.type
_entity.pdbx_description
1 polymer ?
#
loop_
_entity_poly.entity_id
_entity_poly.type
_entity_poly.pdbx_seq_one_letter_code
_entity_poly.pdbx_strand_id
1 'polypeptide(L)'
;MEPVSLQDFVCALDPASLPRVLRVCSGVYFQSSIYEISGNECCLSTGDLIKVTQVCLQRVVCENPGTGQTIEIAPTFRGHFSPLTGPQSYGTLNELLSAATQHSKKLPICFMSTHRITTEARVVPEDQPLLLEAVEIYHGANCARCVLDTEAQQFVLHLPLSQKGPFWEWEPGAPRPLLQALQDSALKDLLFTCPALPWHSLILRPQYEVQAIMHMRRTIVKIPSTLEVDVEDVTASSQHIHFIQPQLLSEALAQGGPFPLTTEILEVPQGPPIFLSPWVASLQKGQRLCIHGLASPPWRVLVSTKGRKVPRHFMVSGAYQGKLRRRPREFPTAYDLLGALRPGQPLRVVATKDYEGDGVESPGFTSLAVGDRLEVLRSGQAHGAEGRDIDVLVCQRLSDQAGEEEEDYEQIDEDQILLPLYCSSSFVEEMNDGRRYSLEDLTTQFSLPCEVKVVVKDSSHPADPLPSFPGLRLEDKIMEPFLVVSLDSNPAMCFEIPPRWLDLTVVEAKGRPGRPARPLPIATVQELADAFYYSLRRLPAFESQLPPPRPPKSEGLRGQKKQTSKGKGSQSSQVLELQQCPLLLKPRMKTLPQSAKSSSDTYSKVSAHKKGLRATKSNTKAPDDDEHDYEEVLEQFRNNL
;
A
#
# COMPACT_ATOMS: atom_id res chain seq x y z
N MET A 1 24.31 -17.87 -29.35
CA MET A 1 25.48 -17.96 -28.46
C MET A 1 25.36 -19.26 -27.68
N GLU A 2 26.43 -19.81 -27.14
CA GLU A 2 26.27 -20.91 -26.18
C GLU A 2 25.67 -20.36 -24.87
N PRO A 3 24.80 -21.11 -24.17
CA PRO A 3 24.26 -20.70 -22.89
C PRO A 3 25.39 -20.66 -21.85
N VAL A 4 25.37 -19.64 -21.00
CA VAL A 4 26.34 -19.42 -19.92
C VAL A 4 25.60 -19.17 -18.60
N SER A 5 26.23 -19.47 -17.47
CA SER A 5 25.63 -19.17 -16.16
C SER A 5 25.33 -17.67 -16.03
N LEU A 6 24.23 -17.32 -15.36
CA LEU A 6 23.90 -15.92 -15.09
C LEU A 6 25.05 -15.20 -14.36
N GLN A 7 25.76 -15.89 -13.47
CA GLN A 7 26.91 -15.34 -12.77
C GLN A 7 28.05 -15.00 -13.73
N ASP A 8 28.42 -15.91 -14.63
CA ASP A 8 29.50 -15.68 -15.60
C ASP A 8 29.15 -14.60 -16.61
N PHE A 9 27.90 -14.59 -17.10
CA PHE A 9 27.40 -13.53 -17.97
C PHE A 9 27.55 -12.16 -17.31
N VAL A 10 27.07 -12.02 -16.07
CA VAL A 10 27.09 -10.74 -15.35
C VAL A 10 28.51 -10.31 -14.99
N CYS A 11 29.40 -11.24 -14.64
CA CYS A 11 30.82 -10.97 -14.40
C CYS A 11 31.58 -10.52 -15.66
N ALA A 12 31.18 -10.98 -16.85
CA ALA A 12 31.81 -10.62 -18.12
C ALA A 12 31.14 -9.42 -18.83
N LEU A 13 30.01 -8.92 -18.30
CA LEU A 13 29.22 -7.88 -18.93
C LEU A 13 29.81 -6.47 -18.71
N ASP A 14 30.10 -5.77 -19.80
CA ASP A 14 30.34 -4.32 -19.75
C ASP A 14 29.03 -3.58 -19.38
N PRO A 15 28.98 -2.85 -18.25
CA PRO A 15 27.80 -2.09 -17.83
C PRO A 15 27.40 -0.99 -18.83
N ALA A 16 28.34 -0.44 -19.61
CA ALA A 16 28.04 0.55 -20.64
C ALA A 16 27.27 -0.04 -21.84
N SER A 17 27.24 -1.37 -21.95
CA SER A 17 26.55 -2.09 -23.02
C SER A 17 25.10 -2.50 -22.68
N LEU A 18 24.57 -2.03 -21.54
CA LEU A 18 23.17 -2.17 -21.15
C LEU A 18 22.26 -1.17 -21.90
N PRO A 19 20.97 -1.49 -22.13
CA PRO A 19 20.27 -2.71 -21.69
C PRO A 19 20.53 -3.93 -22.59
N ARG A 20 20.48 -5.13 -22.01
CA ARG A 20 20.59 -6.42 -22.72
C ARG A 20 19.32 -7.24 -22.57
N VAL A 21 19.00 -8.07 -23.56
CA VAL A 21 17.90 -9.03 -23.52
C VAL A 21 18.47 -10.45 -23.44
N LEU A 22 18.16 -11.12 -22.35
CA LEU A 22 18.59 -12.48 -22.06
C LEU A 22 17.41 -13.44 -22.23
N ARG A 23 17.69 -14.63 -22.75
CA ARG A 23 16.77 -15.76 -22.75
C ARG A 23 17.21 -16.76 -21.68
N VAL A 24 16.28 -17.19 -20.84
CA VAL A 24 16.48 -18.29 -19.88
C VAL A 24 16.53 -19.61 -20.65
N CYS A 25 17.64 -20.34 -20.55
CA CYS A 25 17.84 -21.60 -21.27
C CYS A 25 17.59 -22.82 -20.37
N SER A 26 18.16 -22.79 -19.16
CA SER A 26 18.05 -23.85 -18.16
C SER A 26 18.22 -23.26 -16.77
N GLY A 27 17.89 -24.03 -15.74
CA GLY A 27 18.23 -23.70 -14.36
C GLY A 27 17.69 -24.72 -13.39
N VAL A 28 18.33 -24.85 -12.24
CA VAL A 28 17.92 -25.77 -11.18
C VAL A 28 17.27 -24.95 -10.07
N TYR A 29 15.99 -24.66 -10.27
CA TYR A 29 15.11 -24.03 -9.30
C TYR A 29 13.84 -24.88 -9.18
N PHE A 30 13.27 -24.97 -7.98
CA PHE A 30 12.16 -25.90 -7.75
C PHE A 30 10.95 -25.49 -8.61
N GLN A 31 10.39 -26.46 -9.34
CA GLN A 31 9.19 -26.22 -10.12
C GLN A 31 8.06 -25.84 -9.14
N SER A 32 7.43 -24.68 -9.36
CA SER A 32 6.48 -24.01 -8.45
C SER A 32 7.07 -23.27 -7.24
N SER A 33 8.40 -23.16 -7.06
CA SER A 33 8.96 -22.29 -6.03
C SER A 33 8.94 -20.82 -6.48
N ILE A 34 7.95 -20.07 -5.99
CA ILE A 34 7.96 -18.61 -6.02
C ILE A 34 9.09 -18.13 -5.13
N TYR A 35 10.12 -17.49 -5.69
CA TYR A 35 11.16 -16.84 -4.89
C TYR A 35 10.73 -15.43 -4.51
N GLU A 36 10.69 -15.11 -3.22
CA GLU A 36 10.58 -13.72 -2.76
C GLU A 36 11.94 -13.02 -2.93
N ILE A 37 12.28 -12.63 -4.16
CA ILE A 37 13.56 -11.97 -4.43
C ILE A 37 13.44 -10.49 -4.05
N SER A 38 14.01 -10.13 -2.90
CA SER A 38 13.95 -8.77 -2.34
C SER A 38 12.52 -8.22 -2.24
N GLY A 39 11.59 -9.04 -1.74
CA GLY A 39 10.17 -8.68 -1.59
C GLY A 39 9.33 -8.79 -2.86
N ASN A 40 9.85 -9.41 -3.94
CA ASN A 40 9.11 -9.62 -5.20
C ASN A 40 9.08 -11.10 -5.57
N GLU A 41 7.88 -11.68 -5.60
CA GLU A 41 7.60 -13.03 -6.09
C GLU A 41 8.08 -13.22 -7.53
N CYS A 42 9.10 -14.03 -7.77
CA CYS A 42 9.66 -14.27 -9.10
C CYS A 42 9.73 -15.77 -9.42
N CYS A 43 9.14 -16.12 -10.55
CA CYS A 43 9.38 -17.38 -11.24
C CYS A 43 10.03 -17.05 -12.58
N LEU A 44 11.07 -17.80 -12.94
CA LEU A 44 11.61 -17.86 -14.29
C LEU A 44 11.20 -19.21 -14.88
N SER A 45 11.06 -19.29 -16.20
CA SER A 45 10.82 -20.53 -16.95
C SER A 45 11.77 -20.62 -18.14
N THR A 46 12.12 -21.83 -18.57
CA THR A 46 12.87 -22.03 -19.82
C THR A 46 12.13 -21.38 -21.00
N GLY A 47 12.81 -20.47 -21.70
CA GLY A 47 12.27 -19.66 -22.79
C GLY A 47 11.94 -18.22 -22.39
N ASP A 48 11.89 -17.88 -21.10
CA ASP A 48 11.57 -16.53 -20.63
C ASP A 48 12.59 -15.49 -21.14
N LEU A 49 12.08 -14.31 -21.47
CA LEU A 49 12.87 -13.18 -21.91
C LEU A 49 12.95 -12.10 -20.82
N ILE A 50 14.18 -11.72 -20.50
CA ILE A 50 14.51 -10.80 -19.41
C ILE A 50 15.34 -9.65 -19.97
N LYS A 51 14.84 -8.41 -19.89
CA LYS A 51 15.61 -7.22 -20.27
C LYS A 51 16.36 -6.68 -19.06
N VAL A 52 17.64 -6.99 -18.96
CA VAL A 52 18.54 -6.39 -17.96
C VAL A 52 18.73 -4.91 -18.28
N THR A 53 18.42 -4.05 -17.31
CA THR A 53 18.58 -2.59 -17.42
C THR A 53 19.73 -2.05 -16.57
N GLN A 54 20.06 -2.73 -15.45
CA GLN A 54 21.13 -2.32 -14.54
C GLN A 54 21.73 -3.55 -13.85
N VAL A 55 23.01 -3.48 -13.51
CA VAL A 55 23.72 -4.46 -12.67
C VAL A 55 24.39 -3.70 -11.53
N CYS A 56 24.21 -4.19 -10.29
CA CYS A 56 24.74 -3.58 -9.08
C CYS A 56 25.58 -4.60 -8.29
N LEU A 57 26.83 -4.29 -7.97
CA LEU A 57 27.62 -5.12 -7.04
C LEU A 57 27.03 -4.99 -5.63
N GLN A 58 26.56 -6.11 -5.06
CA GLN A 58 25.97 -6.14 -3.72
C GLN A 58 27.03 -6.38 -2.64
N ARG A 59 27.89 -7.38 -2.86
CA ARG A 59 28.98 -7.77 -1.96
C ARG A 59 30.03 -8.55 -2.74
N VAL A 60 31.19 -8.75 -2.13
CA VAL A 60 32.22 -9.66 -2.63
C VAL A 60 32.51 -10.66 -1.53
N VAL A 61 32.52 -11.94 -1.87
CA VAL A 61 32.96 -13.00 -0.95
C VAL A 61 34.44 -13.25 -1.24
N CYS A 62 35.30 -12.94 -0.28
CA CYS A 62 36.69 -13.39 -0.29
C CYS A 62 36.71 -14.85 0.13
N GLU A 63 37.34 -15.72 -0.66
CA GLU A 63 37.48 -17.15 -0.41
C GLU A 63 38.96 -17.49 -0.15
N ASN A 64 39.27 -18.13 0.98
CA ASN A 64 40.62 -18.60 1.27
C ASN A 64 40.85 -19.98 0.60
N PRO A 65 41.77 -20.10 -0.37
CA PRO A 65 41.91 -21.32 -1.18
C PRO A 65 42.44 -22.52 -0.39
N GLY A 66 43.22 -22.30 0.68
CA GLY A 66 43.81 -23.37 1.49
C GLY A 66 42.87 -23.94 2.56
N THR A 67 41.86 -23.17 2.98
CA THR A 67 40.96 -23.56 4.10
C THR A 67 39.47 -23.60 3.74
N GLY A 68 39.06 -23.06 2.58
CA GLY A 68 37.66 -22.91 2.20
C GLY A 68 36.87 -21.90 3.04
N GLN A 69 37.53 -21.14 3.93
CA GLN A 69 36.87 -20.10 4.71
C GLN A 69 36.47 -18.92 3.83
N THR A 70 35.35 -18.28 4.16
CA THR A 70 34.82 -17.13 3.42
C THR A 70 34.61 -15.91 4.31
N ILE A 71 34.96 -14.72 3.79
CA ILE A 71 34.73 -13.42 4.43
C ILE A 71 33.98 -12.54 3.43
N GLU A 72 32.84 -11.97 3.86
CA GLU A 72 32.10 -11.02 3.03
C GLU A 72 32.62 -9.60 3.22
N ILE A 73 32.89 -8.89 2.11
CA ILE A 73 33.26 -7.48 2.10
C ILE A 73 32.25 -6.64 1.30
N ALA A 74 32.01 -5.42 1.78
CA ALA A 74 31.11 -4.48 1.12
C ALA A 74 31.75 -3.86 -0.14
N PRO A 75 30.97 -3.42 -1.15
CA PRO A 75 31.47 -2.74 -2.34
C PRO A 75 32.28 -1.46 -2.04
N THR A 76 32.06 -0.84 -0.88
CA THR A 76 32.73 0.37 -0.38
C THR A 76 34.02 0.09 0.41
N PHE A 77 34.47 -1.17 0.46
CA PHE A 77 35.70 -1.57 1.15
C PHE A 77 36.94 -0.85 0.57
N ARG A 78 37.72 -0.21 1.45
CA ARG A 78 38.88 0.61 1.08
C ARG A 78 40.23 -0.13 1.08
N GLY A 79 40.21 -1.46 1.22
CA GLY A 79 41.41 -2.27 1.05
C GLY A 79 41.89 -2.25 -0.39
N HIS A 80 43.20 -2.40 -0.56
CA HIS A 80 43.83 -2.56 -1.87
C HIS A 80 44.17 -4.03 -2.09
N PHE A 81 43.95 -4.50 -3.31
CA PHE A 81 44.17 -5.86 -3.76
C PHE A 81 45.31 -5.85 -4.77
N SER A 82 46.34 -6.62 -4.47
CA SER A 82 47.44 -6.91 -5.41
C SER A 82 47.22 -8.32 -5.96
N PRO A 83 47.08 -8.51 -7.28
CA PRO A 83 47.02 -9.86 -7.86
C PRO A 83 48.39 -10.53 -7.67
N LEU A 84 48.36 -11.83 -7.36
CA LEU A 84 49.54 -12.68 -7.23
C LEU A 84 49.77 -13.38 -8.57
N THR A 85 50.77 -12.91 -9.33
CA THR A 85 51.07 -13.48 -10.65
C THR A 85 51.96 -14.70 -10.55
N GLY A 86 51.33 -15.87 -10.41
CA GLY A 86 52.00 -17.18 -10.47
C GLY A 86 51.15 -18.21 -11.23
N PRO A 87 51.23 -18.28 -12.58
CA PRO A 87 50.43 -19.22 -13.37
C PRO A 87 50.95 -20.68 -13.31
N GLN A 88 52.07 -20.92 -12.64
CA GLN A 88 52.78 -22.19 -12.66
C GLN A 88 53.36 -22.52 -11.28
N SER A 89 53.03 -23.70 -10.77
CA SER A 89 53.68 -24.27 -9.60
C SER A 89 55.01 -24.91 -10.00
N TYR A 90 56.09 -24.50 -9.34
CA TYR A 90 57.43 -25.07 -9.56
C TYR A 90 57.68 -26.20 -8.57
N GLY A 91 58.13 -27.36 -9.05
CA GLY A 91 58.38 -28.55 -8.23
C GLY A 91 59.62 -28.43 -7.33
N THR A 92 60.57 -27.58 -7.70
CA THR A 92 61.79 -27.29 -6.93
C THR A 92 62.18 -25.80 -6.97
N LEU A 93 63.00 -25.36 -6.00
CA LEU A 93 63.58 -24.00 -6.05
C LEU A 93 64.48 -23.79 -7.28
N ASN A 94 65.13 -24.85 -7.76
CA ASN A 94 65.90 -24.82 -9.00
C ASN A 94 65.03 -24.54 -10.23
N GLU A 95 63.82 -25.10 -10.30
CA GLU A 95 62.85 -24.81 -11.37
C GLU A 95 62.36 -23.36 -11.32
N LEU A 96 61.99 -22.86 -10.13
CA LEU A 96 61.60 -21.46 -9.91
C LEU A 96 62.69 -20.50 -10.42
N LEU A 97 63.95 -20.72 -10.04
CA LEU A 97 65.09 -19.92 -10.49
C LEU A 97 65.36 -20.06 -11.99
N SER A 98 65.20 -21.26 -12.55
CA SER A 98 65.38 -21.51 -13.99
C SER A 98 64.32 -20.77 -14.82
N ALA A 99 63.07 -20.75 -14.36
CA ALA A 99 61.99 -20.00 -15.01
C ALA A 99 62.21 -18.49 -14.89
N ALA A 100 62.52 -17.98 -13.70
CA ALA A 100 62.74 -16.54 -13.51
C ALA A 100 63.94 -16.00 -14.32
N THR A 101 65.01 -16.78 -14.46
CA THR A 101 66.14 -16.42 -15.34
C THR A 101 65.78 -16.49 -16.83
N GLN A 102 64.94 -17.45 -17.27
CA GLN A 102 64.38 -17.45 -18.63
C GLN A 102 63.50 -16.22 -18.89
N HIS A 103 62.70 -15.80 -17.90
CA HIS A 103 61.91 -14.56 -17.94
C HIS A 103 62.74 -13.28 -17.72
N SER A 104 64.07 -13.38 -17.69
CA SER A 104 65.00 -12.24 -17.55
C SER A 104 64.83 -11.43 -16.26
N LYS A 105 64.21 -12.01 -15.23
CA LYS A 105 64.08 -11.41 -13.91
C LYS A 105 65.42 -11.46 -13.18
N LYS A 106 65.78 -10.36 -12.53
CA LYS A 106 66.98 -10.25 -11.70
C LYS A 106 66.60 -10.50 -10.24
N LEU A 107 67.50 -11.14 -9.49
CA LEU A 107 67.37 -11.24 -8.05
C LEU A 107 67.40 -9.84 -7.39
N PRO A 108 66.67 -9.63 -6.28
CA PRO A 108 65.91 -10.64 -5.53
C PRO A 108 64.54 -10.98 -6.14
N ILE A 109 64.07 -12.21 -5.95
CA ILE A 109 62.74 -12.69 -6.35
C ILE A 109 62.00 -13.15 -5.09
N CYS A 110 60.74 -12.77 -4.93
CA CYS A 110 59.93 -13.28 -3.83
C CYS A 110 59.08 -14.48 -4.28
N PHE A 111 58.86 -15.43 -3.38
CA PHE A 111 58.09 -16.63 -3.64
C PHE A 111 57.38 -17.13 -2.37
N MET A 112 56.43 -18.04 -2.52
CA MET A 112 55.76 -18.73 -1.42
C MET A 112 55.64 -20.23 -1.70
N SER A 113 55.37 -21.01 -0.65
CA SER A 113 55.17 -22.46 -0.72
C SER A 113 53.87 -22.83 -0.02
N THR A 114 53.00 -23.59 -0.69
CA THR A 114 51.78 -24.12 -0.06
C THR A 114 52.07 -25.28 0.89
N HIS A 115 53.33 -25.72 0.98
CA HIS A 115 53.82 -26.71 1.94
C HIS A 115 54.76 -26.04 2.96
N ARG A 116 54.67 -26.46 4.23
CA ARG A 116 55.60 -26.04 5.29
C ARG A 116 57.04 -26.40 4.94
N ILE A 117 57.99 -25.49 5.16
CA ILE A 117 59.41 -25.73 4.90
C ILE A 117 60.13 -25.87 6.24
N THR A 118 60.55 -27.09 6.57
CA THR A 118 61.36 -27.36 7.78
C THR A 118 62.84 -27.21 7.44
N THR A 119 63.53 -26.28 8.09
CA THR A 119 64.99 -26.13 8.05
C THR A 119 65.58 -26.39 9.44
N GLU A 120 66.90 -26.62 9.53
CA GLU A 120 67.59 -26.80 10.83
C GLU A 120 67.46 -25.57 11.74
N ALA A 121 67.29 -24.37 11.18
CA ALA A 121 67.18 -23.13 11.92
C ALA A 121 65.72 -22.78 12.31
N ARG A 122 64.74 -23.05 11.43
CA ARG A 122 63.33 -22.69 11.63
C ARG A 122 62.38 -23.46 10.72
N VAL A 123 61.12 -23.58 11.15
CA VAL A 123 60.00 -23.96 10.28
C VAL A 123 59.38 -22.70 9.66
N VAL A 124 59.26 -22.68 8.34
CA VAL A 124 58.47 -21.68 7.60
C VAL A 124 57.03 -22.22 7.44
N PRO A 125 56.00 -21.45 7.84
CA PRO A 125 54.60 -21.82 7.61
C PRO A 125 54.23 -21.95 6.13
N GLU A 126 53.08 -22.58 5.89
CA GLU A 126 52.42 -22.63 4.58
C GLU A 126 51.97 -21.20 4.17
N ASP A 127 52.06 -20.88 2.87
CA ASP A 127 51.74 -19.58 2.25
C ASP A 127 52.52 -18.34 2.76
N GLN A 128 53.59 -18.55 3.54
CA GLN A 128 54.46 -17.47 4.00
C GLN A 128 55.41 -16.99 2.88
N PRO A 129 55.50 -15.67 2.59
CA PRO A 129 56.41 -15.13 1.59
C PRO A 129 57.89 -15.20 2.02
N LEU A 130 58.76 -15.50 1.06
CA LEU A 130 60.22 -15.60 1.19
C LEU A 130 60.91 -14.82 0.07
N LEU A 131 61.86 -13.96 0.42
CA LEU A 131 62.65 -13.17 -0.54
C LEU A 131 63.97 -13.89 -0.87
N LEU A 132 64.09 -14.47 -2.06
CA LEU A 132 65.31 -15.09 -2.55
C LEU A 132 66.30 -14.00 -3.01
N GLU A 133 67.32 -13.72 -2.21
CA GLU A 133 68.32 -12.66 -2.47
C GLU A 133 69.43 -13.10 -3.42
N ALA A 134 69.95 -14.31 -3.21
CA ALA A 134 71.14 -14.82 -3.88
C ALA A 134 71.14 -16.36 -3.95
N VAL A 135 72.01 -16.90 -4.80
CA VAL A 135 72.42 -18.32 -4.72
C VAL A 135 73.87 -18.35 -4.24
N GLU A 136 74.10 -19.01 -3.11
CA GLU A 136 75.37 -19.04 -2.40
C GLU A 136 75.83 -20.48 -2.13
N ILE A 137 77.12 -20.68 -1.93
CA ILE A 137 77.66 -21.99 -1.51
C ILE A 137 77.62 -22.06 0.02
N TYR A 138 76.73 -22.88 0.56
CA TYR A 138 76.55 -23.08 2.00
C TYR A 138 76.78 -24.56 2.35
N HIS A 139 77.66 -24.84 3.32
CA HIS A 139 78.14 -26.20 3.66
C HIS A 139 78.57 -27.07 2.45
N GLY A 140 79.10 -26.44 1.39
CA GLY A 140 79.58 -27.14 0.19
C GLY A 140 78.50 -27.48 -0.85
N ALA A 141 77.24 -27.06 -0.64
CA ALA A 141 76.14 -27.17 -1.60
C ALA A 141 75.67 -25.79 -2.07
N ASN A 142 75.10 -25.73 -3.29
CA ASN A 142 74.43 -24.53 -3.77
C ASN A 142 73.07 -24.39 -3.06
N CYS A 143 72.90 -23.30 -2.32
CA CYS A 143 71.68 -22.98 -1.59
C CYS A 143 71.15 -21.61 -2.02
N ALA A 144 69.84 -21.51 -2.16
CA ALA A 144 69.14 -20.24 -2.22
C ALA A 144 69.21 -19.55 -0.84
N ARG A 145 69.74 -18.33 -0.81
CA ARG A 145 69.70 -17.45 0.35
C ARG A 145 68.34 -16.73 0.34
N CYS A 146 67.45 -17.17 1.22
CA CYS A 146 66.09 -16.66 1.33
C CYS A 146 65.90 -15.89 2.64
N VAL A 147 65.39 -14.67 2.57
CA VAL A 147 65.01 -13.88 3.75
C VAL A 147 63.52 -14.11 4.04
N LEU A 148 63.23 -14.58 5.24
CA LEU A 148 61.90 -14.58 5.83
C LEU A 148 61.75 -13.31 6.66
N ASP A 149 60.89 -12.40 6.20
CA ASP A 149 60.49 -11.24 7.00
C ASP A 149 59.32 -11.63 7.94
N THR A 150 59.43 -11.25 9.20
CA THR A 150 58.34 -11.34 10.19
C THR A 150 58.28 -10.01 10.91
N GLU A 151 57.09 -9.54 11.29
CA GLU A 151 56.83 -8.16 11.75
C GLU A 151 57.75 -7.61 12.86
N ALA A 152 58.46 -8.48 13.59
CA ALA A 152 59.43 -8.11 14.62
C ALA A 152 60.92 -8.32 14.23
N GLN A 153 61.23 -9.17 13.25
CA GLN A 153 62.62 -9.54 12.90
C GLN A 153 62.73 -10.28 11.55
N GLN A 154 63.79 -10.00 10.79
CA GLN A 154 64.16 -10.73 9.57
C GLN A 154 65.09 -11.92 9.86
N PHE A 155 64.87 -13.03 9.16
CA PHE A 155 65.62 -14.28 9.32
C PHE A 155 66.16 -14.76 7.98
N VAL A 156 67.45 -15.06 7.91
CA VAL A 156 68.08 -15.64 6.71
C VAL A 156 68.00 -17.17 6.79
N LEU A 157 67.53 -17.80 5.72
CA LEU A 157 67.41 -19.24 5.54
C LEU A 157 68.21 -19.65 4.30
N HIS A 158 69.06 -20.67 4.45
CA HIS A 158 69.76 -21.28 3.31
C HIS A 158 69.00 -22.54 2.88
N LEU A 159 68.18 -22.43 1.82
CA LEU A 159 67.39 -23.54 1.30
C LEU A 159 68.16 -24.23 0.16
N PRO A 160 68.33 -25.56 0.16
CA PRO A 160 69.00 -26.25 -0.94
C PRO A 160 68.18 -26.09 -2.23
N LEU A 161 68.84 -25.95 -3.38
CA LEU A 161 68.14 -25.80 -4.68
C LEU A 161 67.23 -27.00 -5.02
N SER A 162 67.53 -28.17 -4.45
CA SER A 162 66.74 -29.40 -4.54
C SER A 162 65.55 -29.47 -3.58
N GLN A 163 65.30 -28.44 -2.76
CA GLN A 163 64.12 -28.34 -1.91
C GLN A 163 62.86 -28.49 -2.77
N LYS A 164 61.95 -29.37 -2.35
CA LYS A 164 60.72 -29.67 -3.08
C LYS A 164 59.58 -28.73 -2.68
N GLY A 165 58.84 -28.28 -3.69
CA GLY A 165 57.65 -27.43 -3.60
C GLY A 165 56.34 -28.23 -3.59
N PRO A 166 55.20 -27.60 -3.94
CA PRO A 166 55.11 -26.58 -4.98
C PRO A 166 55.40 -25.15 -4.51
N PHE A 167 56.21 -24.44 -5.31
CA PHE A 167 56.52 -23.02 -5.13
C PHE A 167 55.76 -22.16 -6.14
N TRP A 168 55.39 -20.96 -5.71
CA TRP A 168 54.74 -19.96 -6.53
C TRP A 168 55.53 -18.67 -6.47
N GLU A 169 55.72 -18.01 -7.60
CA GLU A 169 56.33 -16.69 -7.64
C GLU A 169 55.38 -15.65 -7.01
N TRP A 170 55.89 -14.85 -6.09
CA TRP A 170 55.16 -13.75 -5.45
C TRP A 170 55.62 -12.44 -6.06
N GLU A 171 54.97 -12.04 -7.14
CA GLU A 171 55.00 -10.65 -7.60
C GLU A 171 53.65 -10.01 -7.20
N PRO A 172 53.64 -9.09 -6.22
CA PRO A 172 52.45 -8.32 -5.93
C PRO A 172 52.26 -7.33 -7.08
N GLY A 173 51.31 -7.62 -7.97
CA GLY A 173 50.89 -6.67 -8.99
C GLY A 173 50.45 -5.35 -8.35
N ALA A 174 50.54 -4.25 -9.10
CA ALA A 174 50.27 -2.91 -8.58
C ALA A 174 48.95 -2.88 -7.76
N PRO A 175 48.96 -2.39 -6.50
CA PRO A 175 47.80 -2.45 -5.62
C PRO A 175 46.64 -1.63 -6.17
N ARG A 176 45.47 -2.25 -6.33
CA ARG A 176 44.27 -1.66 -6.91
C ARG A 176 43.10 -1.65 -5.93
N PRO A 177 42.19 -0.67 -5.99
CA PRO A 177 40.93 -0.72 -5.23
C PRO A 177 40.04 -1.87 -5.73
N LEU A 178 39.17 -2.38 -4.85
CA LEU A 178 38.29 -3.54 -5.09
C LEU A 178 37.58 -3.49 -6.46
N LEU A 179 36.92 -2.39 -6.80
CA LEU A 179 36.18 -2.26 -8.06
C LEU A 179 37.07 -2.41 -9.30
N GLN A 180 38.31 -1.92 -9.25
CA GLN A 180 39.25 -2.04 -10.37
C GLN A 180 39.84 -3.45 -10.47
N ALA A 181 39.98 -4.17 -9.34
CA ALA A 181 40.37 -5.58 -9.35
C ALA A 181 39.29 -6.48 -9.97
N LEU A 182 38.01 -6.14 -9.79
CA LEU A 182 36.87 -6.88 -10.36
C LEU A 182 36.56 -6.55 -11.84
N GLN A 183 36.92 -5.37 -12.31
CA GLN A 183 36.68 -4.95 -13.71
C GLN A 183 37.67 -5.56 -14.71
N ASP A 184 38.82 -6.02 -14.26
CA ASP A 184 39.87 -6.57 -15.12
C ASP A 184 39.65 -8.07 -15.34
N SER A 185 39.08 -8.44 -16.48
CA SER A 185 38.73 -9.82 -16.81
C SER A 185 39.93 -10.77 -16.82
N ALA A 186 41.15 -10.26 -17.03
CA ALA A 186 42.38 -11.04 -16.93
C ALA A 186 42.76 -11.42 -15.49
N LEU A 187 42.12 -10.81 -14.49
CA LEU A 187 42.32 -11.11 -13.07
C LEU A 187 41.19 -11.97 -12.46
N LYS A 188 40.23 -12.43 -13.28
CA LYS A 188 39.17 -13.36 -12.83
C LYS A 188 39.82 -14.67 -12.38
N ASP A 189 39.36 -15.19 -11.24
CA ASP A 189 39.86 -16.43 -10.61
C ASP A 189 41.36 -16.44 -10.24
N LEU A 190 42.06 -15.30 -10.29
CA LEU A 190 43.41 -15.17 -9.72
C LEU A 190 43.38 -15.06 -8.19
N LEU A 191 44.51 -15.43 -7.59
CA LEU A 191 44.80 -15.14 -6.19
C LEU A 191 45.15 -13.65 -6.01
N PHE A 192 44.66 -13.07 -4.93
CA PHE A 192 44.97 -11.73 -4.48
C PHE A 192 45.57 -11.76 -3.09
N THR A 193 46.32 -10.71 -2.76
CA THR A 193 46.70 -10.37 -1.38
C THR A 193 46.14 -9.00 -1.00
N CYS A 194 45.71 -8.85 0.25
CA CYS A 194 45.12 -7.62 0.78
C CYS A 194 45.53 -7.41 2.24
N PRO A 195 46.41 -6.44 2.56
CA PRO A 195 46.89 -6.21 3.94
C PRO A 195 45.79 -5.84 4.96
N ALA A 196 44.59 -5.47 4.50
CA ALA A 196 43.44 -5.16 5.35
C ALA A 196 42.58 -6.40 5.69
N LEU A 197 42.97 -7.59 5.23
CA LEU A 197 42.31 -8.87 5.51
C LEU A 197 43.31 -9.85 6.17
N PRO A 198 42.84 -10.80 7.01
CA PRO A 198 43.71 -11.67 7.79
C PRO A 198 44.37 -12.82 6.99
N TRP A 199 44.28 -12.81 5.66
CA TRP A 199 44.74 -13.89 4.79
C TRP A 199 45.79 -13.41 3.79
N HIS A 200 46.84 -14.19 3.62
CA HIS A 200 47.93 -13.89 2.69
C HIS A 200 47.54 -14.10 1.22
N SER A 201 46.63 -15.05 0.97
CA SER A 201 46.06 -15.40 -0.33
C SER A 201 44.52 -15.49 -0.24
N LEU A 202 43.81 -14.97 -1.24
CA LEU A 202 42.34 -15.05 -1.35
C LEU A 202 41.87 -14.95 -2.80
N ILE A 203 40.73 -15.56 -3.12
CA ILE A 203 40.01 -15.41 -4.39
C ILE A 203 38.84 -14.44 -4.18
N LEU A 204 38.59 -13.55 -5.14
CA LEU A 204 37.45 -12.62 -5.11
C LEU A 204 36.26 -13.20 -5.87
N ARG A 205 35.16 -13.51 -5.16
CA ARG A 205 33.88 -13.96 -5.72
C ARG A 205 32.85 -12.81 -5.64
N PRO A 206 32.71 -11.96 -6.67
CA PRO A 206 31.70 -10.90 -6.65
C PRO A 206 30.28 -11.46 -6.76
N GLN A 207 29.34 -10.84 -6.05
CA GLN A 207 27.90 -11.13 -6.13
C GLN A 207 27.14 -9.86 -6.50
N TYR A 208 26.34 -9.95 -7.57
CA TYR A 208 25.62 -8.82 -8.14
C TYR A 208 24.10 -9.00 -7.96
N GLU A 209 23.38 -7.88 -7.91
CA GLU A 209 21.94 -7.81 -8.18
C GLU A 209 21.76 -7.31 -9.62
N VAL A 210 21.08 -8.13 -10.41
CA VAL A 210 20.63 -7.80 -11.76
C VAL A 210 19.25 -7.17 -11.65
N GLN A 211 19.07 -5.97 -12.18
CA GLN A 211 17.77 -5.31 -12.28
C GLN A 211 17.24 -5.45 -13.70
N ALA A 212 16.02 -5.97 -13.79
CA ALA A 212 15.47 -6.50 -15.02
C ALA A 212 13.99 -6.19 -15.21
N ILE A 213 13.58 -5.99 -16.46
CA ILE A 213 12.19 -5.89 -16.87
C ILE A 213 11.81 -7.21 -17.55
N MET A 214 10.75 -7.87 -17.07
CA MET A 214 10.15 -9.04 -17.72
C MET A 214 8.91 -8.61 -18.52
N HIS A 215 8.55 -9.37 -19.55
CA HIS A 215 7.36 -9.08 -20.35
C HIS A 215 6.08 -9.18 -19.51
N MET A 216 5.14 -8.24 -19.69
CA MET A 216 3.87 -8.13 -18.93
C MET A 216 4.02 -7.98 -17.41
N ARG A 217 5.25 -7.77 -16.91
CA ARG A 217 5.50 -7.59 -15.48
C ARG A 217 5.64 -6.11 -15.14
N ARG A 218 4.95 -5.72 -14.07
CA ARG A 218 4.81 -4.32 -13.65
C ARG A 218 6.02 -3.78 -12.89
N THR A 219 6.61 -4.61 -12.02
CA THR A 219 7.78 -4.26 -11.21
C THR A 219 9.08 -4.61 -11.90
N ILE A 220 10.12 -3.79 -11.66
CA ILE A 220 11.50 -4.16 -11.98
C ILE A 220 11.90 -5.30 -11.05
N VAL A 221 12.29 -6.43 -11.63
CA VAL A 221 12.72 -7.61 -10.92
C VAL A 221 14.18 -7.44 -10.53
N LYS A 222 14.47 -7.68 -9.25
CA LYS A 222 15.82 -7.87 -8.75
C LYS A 222 16.12 -9.36 -8.81
N ILE A 223 17.26 -9.76 -9.36
CA ILE A 223 17.67 -11.16 -9.51
C ILE A 223 19.12 -11.27 -9.01
N PRO A 224 19.45 -12.12 -8.03
CA PRO A 224 20.83 -12.33 -7.63
C PRO A 224 21.60 -13.04 -8.75
N SER A 225 22.82 -12.60 -9.04
CA SER A 225 23.66 -13.23 -10.06
C SER A 225 24.04 -14.67 -9.71
N THR A 226 23.93 -15.07 -8.44
CA THR A 226 24.15 -16.43 -7.94
C THR A 226 22.96 -17.38 -8.14
N LEU A 227 21.90 -16.94 -8.84
CA LEU A 227 20.80 -17.82 -9.19
C LEU A 227 21.28 -18.85 -10.23
N GLU A 228 21.05 -20.14 -9.97
CA GLU A 228 21.48 -21.26 -10.81
C GLU A 228 20.63 -21.35 -12.09
N VAL A 229 20.85 -20.42 -13.00
CA VAL A 229 20.16 -20.25 -14.28
C VAL A 229 21.18 -19.98 -15.37
N ASP A 230 21.06 -20.71 -16.48
CA ASP A 230 21.83 -20.44 -17.70
C ASP A 230 21.04 -19.52 -18.63
N VAL A 231 21.75 -18.56 -19.21
CA VAL A 231 21.20 -17.51 -20.05
C VAL A 231 21.94 -17.40 -21.39
N GLU A 232 21.21 -16.98 -22.42
CA GLU A 232 21.76 -16.61 -23.71
C GLU A 232 21.46 -15.12 -24.01
N ASP A 233 22.48 -14.34 -24.39
CA ASP A 233 22.26 -12.98 -24.91
C ASP A 233 21.62 -13.04 -26.30
N VAL A 234 20.35 -12.64 -26.36
CA VAL A 234 19.51 -12.58 -27.55
C VAL A 234 19.18 -11.12 -27.93
N THR A 235 19.95 -10.14 -27.44
CA THR A 235 19.72 -8.70 -27.70
C THR A 235 19.68 -8.38 -29.19
N ALA A 236 20.55 -9.02 -29.99
CA ALA A 236 20.64 -8.79 -31.44
C ALA A 236 19.40 -9.29 -32.20
N SER A 237 18.82 -10.43 -31.81
CA SER A 237 17.61 -10.99 -32.43
C SER A 237 16.33 -10.38 -31.87
N SER A 238 16.35 -9.86 -30.64
CA SER A 238 15.19 -9.38 -29.88
C SER A 238 14.84 -7.90 -30.10
N GLN A 239 15.43 -7.22 -31.09
CA GLN A 239 15.20 -5.78 -31.34
C GLN A 239 13.73 -5.41 -31.60
N HIS A 240 12.93 -6.36 -32.10
CA HIS A 240 11.50 -6.22 -32.36
C HIS A 240 10.63 -6.45 -31.11
N ILE A 241 11.21 -6.94 -30.02
CA ILE A 241 10.48 -7.30 -28.80
C ILE A 241 10.30 -6.06 -27.94
N HIS A 242 9.04 -5.67 -27.74
CA HIS A 242 8.68 -4.61 -26.82
C HIS A 242 8.32 -5.21 -25.46
N PHE A 243 9.13 -4.87 -24.45
CA PHE A 243 8.85 -5.20 -23.06
C PHE A 243 7.68 -4.34 -22.60
N ILE A 244 6.48 -4.91 -22.67
CA ILE A 244 5.25 -4.32 -22.15
C ILE A 244 5.40 -4.28 -20.62
N GLN A 245 5.48 -3.07 -20.07
CA GLN A 245 5.34 -2.81 -18.65
C GLN A 245 3.91 -2.29 -18.42
N PRO A 246 3.01 -3.08 -17.81
CA PRO A 246 1.70 -2.59 -17.43
C PRO A 246 1.80 -1.45 -16.42
N GLN A 247 0.78 -0.61 -16.38
CA GLN A 247 0.56 0.42 -15.36
C GLN A 247 -0.91 0.39 -14.96
N LEU A 248 -1.22 0.75 -13.71
CA LEU A 248 -2.61 1.03 -13.35
C LEU A 248 -3.02 2.43 -13.82
N LEU A 249 -4.31 2.62 -14.08
CA LEU A 249 -4.87 3.92 -14.44
C LEU A 249 -4.64 4.97 -13.33
N SER A 250 -4.58 4.55 -12.07
CA SER A 250 -4.20 5.37 -10.92
C SER A 250 -2.71 5.79 -10.93
N GLU A 251 -1.82 4.97 -11.48
CA GLU A 251 -0.41 5.35 -11.71
C GLU A 251 -0.29 6.34 -12.87
N ALA A 252 -1.00 6.11 -13.98
CA ALA A 252 -1.05 7.05 -15.10
C ALA A 252 -1.61 8.42 -14.67
N LEU A 253 -2.60 8.43 -13.77
CA LEU A 253 -3.08 9.65 -13.10
C LEU A 253 -1.98 10.30 -12.25
N ALA A 254 -1.28 9.53 -11.41
CA ALA A 254 -0.24 10.04 -10.50
C ALA A 254 1.02 10.54 -11.23
N GLN A 255 1.36 9.96 -12.38
CA GLN A 255 2.46 10.42 -13.24
C GLN A 255 2.19 11.81 -13.85
N GLY A 256 0.94 12.24 -13.97
CA GLY A 256 0.58 13.58 -14.43
C GLY A 256 1.10 13.90 -15.84
N GLY A 257 0.91 12.97 -16.78
CA GLY A 257 1.53 13.02 -18.09
C GLY A 257 1.07 14.16 -19.02
N PRO A 258 1.75 14.35 -20.17
CA PRO A 258 1.27 15.21 -21.24
C PRO A 258 0.05 14.57 -21.92
N PHE A 259 -1.14 15.09 -21.64
CA PHE A 259 -2.38 14.66 -22.30
C PHE A 259 -2.54 15.31 -23.69
N PRO A 260 -3.24 14.67 -24.65
CA PRO A 260 -3.86 13.35 -24.57
C PRO A 260 -2.87 12.17 -24.68
N LEU A 261 -3.12 11.11 -23.91
CA LEU A 261 -2.32 9.88 -23.83
C LEU A 261 -3.14 8.70 -24.38
N THR A 262 -2.58 7.90 -25.29
CA THR A 262 -3.24 6.68 -25.79
C THR A 262 -2.70 5.44 -25.10
N THR A 263 -3.59 4.61 -24.58
CA THR A 263 -3.24 3.36 -23.89
C THR A 263 -4.05 2.19 -24.45
N GLU A 264 -3.59 0.96 -24.19
CA GLU A 264 -4.32 -0.27 -24.47
C GLU A 264 -4.68 -0.97 -23.15
N ILE A 265 -5.92 -1.42 -23.01
CA ILE A 265 -6.44 -2.12 -21.83
C ILE A 265 -5.91 -3.56 -21.85
N LEU A 266 -5.02 -3.89 -20.93
CA LEU A 266 -4.51 -5.25 -20.75
C LEU A 266 -5.47 -6.08 -19.88
N GLU A 267 -6.01 -5.49 -18.82
CA GLU A 267 -6.94 -6.14 -17.89
C GLU A 267 -7.95 -5.13 -17.30
N VAL A 268 -9.14 -5.62 -16.97
CA VAL A 268 -10.21 -4.86 -16.33
C VAL A 268 -10.46 -5.47 -14.94
N PRO A 269 -10.63 -4.66 -13.87
CA PRO A 269 -10.90 -5.17 -12.53
C PRO A 269 -12.08 -6.14 -12.49
N GLN A 270 -11.88 -7.30 -11.87
CA GLN A 270 -12.94 -8.26 -11.64
C GLN A 270 -13.86 -7.79 -10.51
N GLY A 271 -15.16 -7.72 -10.78
CA GLY A 271 -16.15 -7.32 -9.78
C GLY A 271 -17.49 -6.94 -10.42
N PRO A 272 -18.52 -6.63 -9.59
CA PRO A 272 -19.76 -6.04 -10.09
C PRO A 272 -19.49 -4.66 -10.70
N PRO A 273 -20.21 -4.25 -11.76
CA PRO A 273 -19.99 -2.97 -12.41
C PRO A 273 -20.33 -1.80 -11.47
N ILE A 274 -19.45 -0.80 -11.39
CA ILE A 274 -19.66 0.38 -10.53
C ILE A 274 -20.67 1.38 -11.11
N PHE A 275 -20.76 1.46 -12.44
CA PHE A 275 -21.75 2.26 -13.18
C PHE A 275 -22.65 1.35 -14.02
N LEU A 276 -23.88 1.79 -14.27
CA LEU A 276 -24.84 1.09 -15.15
C LEU A 276 -24.83 1.66 -16.60
N SER A 277 -23.84 2.49 -16.93
CA SER A 277 -23.71 3.16 -18.22
C SER A 277 -23.28 2.20 -19.34
N PRO A 278 -23.77 2.35 -20.59
CA PRO A 278 -23.44 1.43 -21.69
C PRO A 278 -21.94 1.32 -22.02
N TRP A 279 -21.16 2.37 -21.76
CA TRP A 279 -19.71 2.38 -22.00
C TRP A 279 -18.95 1.37 -21.11
N VAL A 280 -19.51 0.96 -19.96
CA VAL A 280 -18.84 0.01 -19.05
C VAL A 280 -18.65 -1.34 -19.73
N ALA A 281 -19.67 -1.82 -20.46
CA ALA A 281 -19.58 -3.06 -21.24
C ALA A 281 -18.63 -2.95 -22.44
N SER A 282 -18.25 -1.73 -22.83
CA SER A 282 -17.24 -1.49 -23.87
C SER A 282 -15.81 -1.58 -23.33
N LEU A 283 -15.57 -1.46 -22.02
CA LEU A 283 -14.22 -1.64 -21.47
C LEU A 283 -13.84 -3.12 -21.47
N GLN A 284 -12.99 -3.50 -22.43
CA GLN A 284 -12.56 -4.88 -22.64
C GLN A 284 -11.06 -4.95 -22.94
N LYS A 285 -10.46 -6.12 -22.66
CA LYS A 285 -9.06 -6.41 -22.98
C LYS A 285 -8.77 -6.23 -24.47
N GLY A 286 -7.64 -5.63 -24.80
CA GLY A 286 -7.20 -5.31 -26.16
C GLY A 286 -7.83 -4.04 -26.75
N GLN A 287 -8.74 -3.35 -26.05
CA GLN A 287 -9.26 -2.07 -26.53
C GLN A 287 -8.33 -0.91 -26.24
N ARG A 288 -8.28 0.05 -27.17
CA ARG A 288 -7.49 1.27 -27.06
C ARG A 288 -8.31 2.41 -26.48
N LEU A 289 -7.77 3.02 -25.42
CA LEU A 289 -8.35 4.09 -24.64
C LEU A 289 -7.51 5.37 -24.83
N CYS A 290 -8.15 6.47 -25.17
CA CYS A 290 -7.52 7.79 -25.24
C CYS A 290 -7.89 8.60 -24.00
N ILE A 291 -6.91 8.89 -23.15
CA ILE A 291 -7.05 9.70 -21.94
C ILE A 291 -6.79 11.16 -22.30
N HIS A 292 -7.84 11.99 -22.28
CA HIS A 292 -7.77 13.41 -22.66
C HIS A 292 -7.30 14.33 -21.52
N GLY A 293 -7.31 13.82 -20.28
CA GLY A 293 -6.84 14.53 -19.09
C GLY A 293 -7.82 14.45 -17.92
N LEU A 294 -7.62 15.32 -16.93
CA LEU A 294 -8.50 15.44 -15.76
C LEU A 294 -9.87 16.01 -16.14
N ALA A 295 -10.92 15.44 -15.54
CA ALA A 295 -12.27 15.96 -15.67
C ALA A 295 -12.46 17.27 -14.88
N SER A 296 -13.19 18.22 -15.47
CA SER A 296 -13.44 19.54 -14.91
C SER A 296 -14.96 19.83 -14.90
N PRO A 297 -15.55 20.26 -13.77
CA PRO A 297 -14.94 20.47 -12.46
C PRO A 297 -14.39 19.17 -11.81
N PRO A 298 -13.47 19.27 -10.83
CA PRO A 298 -12.84 18.11 -10.20
C PRO A 298 -13.72 17.40 -9.16
N TRP A 299 -14.98 17.84 -8.98
CA TRP A 299 -15.89 17.30 -7.97
C TRP A 299 -17.20 16.77 -8.56
N ARG A 300 -17.79 15.80 -7.86
CA ARG A 300 -19.10 15.19 -8.15
C ARG A 300 -19.99 15.18 -6.91
N VAL A 301 -21.27 14.93 -7.08
CA VAL A 301 -22.25 14.77 -5.98
C VAL A 301 -22.92 13.42 -6.11
N LEU A 302 -23.03 12.72 -4.98
CA LEU A 302 -23.79 11.48 -4.86
C LEU A 302 -25.27 11.82 -4.68
N VAL A 303 -26.15 11.19 -5.46
CA VAL A 303 -27.59 11.51 -5.47
C VAL A 303 -28.42 10.23 -5.37
N SER A 304 -29.41 10.21 -4.48
CA SER A 304 -30.40 9.14 -4.35
C SER A 304 -31.80 9.64 -4.74
N THR A 305 -32.65 8.75 -5.27
CA THR A 305 -34.05 9.10 -5.62
C THR A 305 -35.02 8.79 -4.50
N LYS A 306 -35.96 9.69 -4.22
CA LYS A 306 -37.14 9.39 -3.37
C LYS A 306 -38.37 9.01 -4.20
N GLY A 307 -39.27 8.23 -3.59
CA GLY A 307 -40.63 8.02 -4.09
C GLY A 307 -40.85 6.85 -5.06
N ARG A 308 -39.88 5.95 -5.25
CA ARG A 308 -40.07 4.67 -5.98
C ARG A 308 -39.89 3.49 -5.04
N LYS A 309 -40.50 2.34 -5.37
CA LYS A 309 -40.36 1.07 -4.62
C LYS A 309 -38.91 0.56 -4.56
N VAL A 310 -38.11 0.89 -5.56
CA VAL A 310 -36.66 0.63 -5.62
C VAL A 310 -35.98 1.99 -5.82
N PRO A 311 -35.07 2.42 -4.94
CA PRO A 311 -34.30 3.64 -5.15
C PRO A 311 -33.34 3.45 -6.33
N ARG A 312 -32.99 4.55 -7.00
CA ARG A 312 -31.89 4.60 -7.98
C ARG A 312 -30.85 5.59 -7.49
N HIS A 313 -29.60 5.34 -7.87
CA HIS A 313 -28.44 6.06 -7.38
C HIS A 313 -27.67 6.65 -8.56
N PHE A 314 -27.30 7.92 -8.44
CA PHE A 314 -26.62 8.67 -9.49
C PHE A 314 -25.39 9.38 -8.95
N MET A 315 -24.40 9.55 -9.81
CA MET A 315 -23.30 10.47 -9.61
C MET A 315 -23.44 11.62 -10.61
N VAL A 316 -23.45 12.84 -10.09
CA VAL A 316 -23.67 14.06 -10.89
C VAL A 316 -22.41 14.90 -10.88
N SER A 317 -21.89 15.23 -12.07
CA SER A 317 -20.72 16.09 -12.24
C SER A 317 -21.03 17.52 -11.84
N GLY A 318 -20.05 18.23 -11.28
CA GLY A 318 -20.16 19.69 -11.05
C GLY A 318 -20.45 20.50 -12.32
N ALA A 319 -20.24 19.93 -13.51
CA ALA A 319 -20.58 20.53 -14.80
C ALA A 319 -22.09 20.53 -15.12
N TYR A 320 -22.92 19.86 -14.32
CA TYR A 320 -24.37 19.71 -14.56
C TYR A 320 -25.10 21.06 -14.60
N GLN A 321 -25.74 21.36 -15.74
CA GLN A 321 -26.32 22.68 -16.01
C GLN A 321 -27.81 22.80 -15.63
N GLY A 322 -28.46 21.68 -15.29
CA GLY A 322 -29.86 21.66 -14.87
C GLY A 322 -30.11 22.50 -13.62
N LYS A 323 -31.29 23.11 -13.52
CA LYS A 323 -31.66 23.97 -12.37
C LYS A 323 -32.49 23.19 -11.36
N LEU A 324 -32.06 23.26 -10.11
CA LEU A 324 -32.66 22.55 -8.99
C LEU A 324 -33.42 23.53 -8.09
N ARG A 325 -34.49 23.07 -7.45
CA ARG A 325 -35.19 23.77 -6.37
C ARG A 325 -35.17 22.88 -5.13
N ARG A 326 -34.89 23.46 -3.96
CA ARG A 326 -34.94 22.72 -2.70
C ARG A 326 -36.33 22.15 -2.43
N ARG A 327 -36.38 21.07 -1.68
CA ARG A 327 -37.60 20.48 -1.11
C ARG A 327 -37.50 20.48 0.41
N PRO A 328 -38.64 20.55 1.13
CA PRO A 328 -38.71 20.18 2.52
C PRO A 328 -38.00 18.85 2.78
N ARG A 329 -37.13 18.78 3.79
CA ARG A 329 -36.59 17.52 4.29
C ARG A 329 -37.66 16.76 5.07
N GLU A 330 -37.66 15.44 4.95
CA GLU A 330 -38.52 14.54 5.74
C GLU A 330 -37.67 13.80 6.78
N PHE A 331 -38.09 13.85 8.04
CA PHE A 331 -37.39 13.31 9.21
C PHE A 331 -38.27 12.26 9.91
N PRO A 332 -38.05 10.96 9.69
CA PRO A 332 -38.89 9.91 10.28
C PRO A 332 -38.98 9.96 11.82
N THR A 333 -37.90 10.34 12.49
CA THR A 333 -37.75 10.36 13.95
C THR A 333 -37.19 11.68 14.48
N ALA A 334 -37.33 11.88 15.79
CA ALA A 334 -36.66 12.98 16.50
C ALA A 334 -35.13 12.86 16.43
N TYR A 335 -34.56 11.64 16.36
CA TYR A 335 -33.12 11.46 16.13
C TYR A 335 -32.65 12.11 14.81
N ASP A 336 -33.45 12.01 13.75
CA ASP A 336 -33.12 12.62 12.45
C ASP A 336 -33.14 14.16 12.51
N LEU A 337 -33.97 14.76 13.37
CA LEU A 337 -33.99 16.21 13.62
C LEU A 337 -32.72 16.67 14.35
N LEU A 338 -32.25 15.91 15.33
CA LEU A 338 -30.99 16.20 16.03
C LEU A 338 -29.83 16.23 15.05
N GLY A 339 -29.80 15.27 14.13
CA GLY A 339 -28.81 15.20 13.06
C GLY A 339 -28.87 16.33 12.02
N ALA A 340 -29.99 17.06 11.97
CA ALA A 340 -30.25 18.16 11.04
C ALA A 340 -30.09 19.55 11.67
N LEU A 341 -30.04 19.64 13.00
CA LEU A 341 -29.91 20.87 13.77
C LEU A 341 -28.52 21.50 13.59
N ARG A 342 -28.47 22.82 13.46
CA ARG A 342 -27.23 23.59 13.24
C ARG A 342 -27.16 24.80 14.18
N PRO A 343 -25.99 25.09 14.78
CA PRO A 343 -25.82 26.30 15.58
C PRO A 343 -26.15 27.56 14.76
N GLY A 344 -27.09 28.37 15.26
CA GLY A 344 -27.48 29.64 14.63
C GLY A 344 -28.38 29.54 13.39
N GLN A 345 -28.92 28.36 13.06
CA GLN A 345 -29.98 28.22 12.04
C GLN A 345 -31.21 27.53 12.65
N PRO A 346 -32.36 28.22 12.79
CA PRO A 346 -33.56 27.62 13.35
C PRO A 346 -34.11 26.55 12.40
N LEU A 347 -34.33 25.34 12.94
CA LEU A 347 -34.94 24.23 12.21
C LEU A 347 -36.42 24.17 12.57
N ARG A 348 -37.27 24.66 11.66
CA ARG A 348 -38.73 24.59 11.79
C ARG A 348 -39.28 23.36 11.08
N VAL A 349 -40.15 22.62 11.74
CA VAL A 349 -40.76 21.40 11.22
C VAL A 349 -42.23 21.28 11.60
N VAL A 350 -42.99 20.52 10.82
CA VAL A 350 -44.39 20.20 11.07
C VAL A 350 -44.52 18.69 11.33
N ALA A 351 -45.20 18.30 12.40
CA ALA A 351 -45.51 16.89 12.68
C ALA A 351 -46.55 16.35 11.69
N THR A 352 -46.29 15.17 11.11
CA THR A 352 -47.19 14.53 10.13
C THR A 352 -47.88 13.26 10.63
N LYS A 353 -47.55 12.82 11.85
CA LYS A 353 -48.27 11.80 12.62
C LYS A 353 -48.40 12.25 14.06
N ASP A 354 -49.51 11.87 14.67
CA ASP A 354 -49.70 12.04 16.11
C ASP A 354 -48.67 11.22 16.90
N TYR A 355 -48.25 11.75 18.04
CA TYR A 355 -47.43 11.06 19.03
C TYR A 355 -48.01 11.31 20.41
N GLU A 356 -48.63 10.27 20.97
CA GLU A 356 -48.94 10.19 22.39
C GLU A 356 -47.67 9.76 23.13
N GLY A 357 -47.27 10.50 24.17
CA GLY A 357 -46.17 10.11 25.03
C GLY A 357 -46.47 8.81 25.79
N ASP A 358 -45.45 8.18 26.38
CA ASP A 358 -45.52 6.85 27.05
C ASP A 358 -46.37 6.81 28.36
N GLY A 359 -47.42 7.62 28.48
CA GLY A 359 -48.40 7.60 29.58
C GLY A 359 -47.89 8.06 30.95
N VAL A 360 -46.65 8.56 31.02
CA VAL A 360 -46.05 9.09 32.25
C VAL A 360 -46.19 10.62 32.25
N GLU A 361 -46.93 11.16 33.23
CA GLU A 361 -47.06 12.59 33.51
C GLU A 361 -45.74 13.19 34.04
N SER A 362 -44.70 13.19 33.21
CA SER A 362 -43.43 13.86 33.47
C SER A 362 -43.46 15.26 32.84
N PRO A 363 -43.16 16.34 33.59
CA PRO A 363 -43.29 17.71 33.08
C PRO A 363 -42.36 17.93 31.87
N GLY A 364 -42.95 18.38 30.75
CA GLY A 364 -42.26 18.67 29.49
C GLY A 364 -42.46 17.64 28.37
N PHE A 365 -42.92 16.41 28.66
CA PHE A 365 -43.25 15.42 27.62
C PHE A 365 -44.70 15.56 27.15
N THR A 366 -44.97 16.56 26.32
CA THR A 366 -46.30 16.78 25.73
C THR A 366 -46.52 15.93 24.48
N SER A 367 -47.78 15.59 24.19
CA SER A 367 -48.18 14.92 22.95
C SER A 367 -48.09 15.87 21.76
N LEU A 368 -47.81 15.30 20.59
CA LEU A 368 -47.87 15.99 19.30
C LEU A 368 -49.11 15.54 18.52
N ALA A 369 -49.78 16.50 17.89
CA ALA A 369 -50.83 16.27 16.91
C ALA A 369 -50.32 16.48 15.48
N VAL A 370 -50.97 15.84 14.49
CA VAL A 370 -50.75 16.15 13.08
C VAL A 370 -51.02 17.63 12.81
N GLY A 371 -50.03 18.31 12.22
CA GLY A 371 -50.07 19.75 11.94
C GLY A 371 -49.30 20.62 12.94
N ASP A 372 -48.85 20.07 14.07
CA ASP A 372 -48.08 20.84 15.05
C ASP A 372 -46.76 21.35 14.49
N ARG A 373 -46.57 22.67 14.61
CA ARG A 373 -45.38 23.40 14.15
C ARG A 373 -44.39 23.52 15.31
N LEU A 374 -43.15 23.11 15.09
CA LEU A 374 -42.09 23.05 16.09
C LEU A 374 -40.83 23.75 15.60
N GLU A 375 -40.20 24.56 16.45
CA GLU A 375 -38.84 25.05 16.25
C GLU A 375 -37.87 24.26 17.14
N VAL A 376 -36.93 23.53 16.52
CA VAL A 376 -35.97 22.69 17.25
C VAL A 376 -34.85 23.57 17.82
N LEU A 377 -34.72 23.62 19.15
CA LEU A 377 -33.80 24.53 19.84
C LEU A 377 -32.43 23.88 20.13
N ARG A 378 -32.43 22.72 20.80
CA ARG A 378 -31.20 22.06 21.31
C ARG A 378 -31.43 20.60 21.70
N SER A 379 -30.37 19.82 21.79
CA SER A 379 -30.36 18.58 22.56
C SER A 379 -30.37 18.85 24.07
N GLY A 380 -30.96 17.94 24.82
CA GLY A 380 -30.99 17.94 26.28
C GLY A 380 -31.02 16.52 26.85
N GLN A 381 -31.03 16.42 28.17
CA GLN A 381 -31.21 15.16 28.89
C GLN A 381 -32.35 15.35 29.90
N ALA A 382 -33.29 14.40 29.94
CA ALA A 382 -34.43 14.40 30.85
C ALA A 382 -34.43 13.13 31.69
N HIS A 383 -34.94 13.19 32.93
CA HIS A 383 -34.99 12.01 33.80
C HIS A 383 -36.13 11.09 33.36
N GLY A 384 -35.80 9.86 32.97
CA GLY A 384 -36.78 8.83 32.60
C GLY A 384 -37.39 8.11 33.79
N ALA A 385 -38.51 7.42 33.56
CA ALA A 385 -39.30 6.72 34.59
C ALA A 385 -38.54 5.66 35.41
N GLU A 386 -37.42 5.15 34.92
CA GLU A 386 -36.55 4.16 35.62
C GLU A 386 -35.32 4.80 36.31
N GLY A 387 -35.26 6.12 36.45
CA GLY A 387 -34.07 6.80 37.00
C GLY A 387 -32.85 6.77 36.06
N ARG A 388 -33.08 6.57 34.76
CA ARG A 388 -32.07 6.68 33.70
C ARG A 388 -32.28 8.00 32.95
N ASP A 389 -31.20 8.71 32.67
CA ASP A 389 -31.27 9.86 31.78
C ASP A 389 -31.65 9.41 30.36
N ILE A 390 -32.65 10.07 29.79
CA ILE A 390 -33.10 9.92 28.40
C ILE A 390 -32.63 11.15 27.62
N ASP A 391 -31.94 10.91 26.50
CA ASP A 391 -31.60 11.99 25.58
C ASP A 391 -32.85 12.47 24.83
N VAL A 392 -33.07 13.79 24.86
CA VAL A 392 -34.26 14.46 24.31
C VAL A 392 -33.87 15.63 23.40
N LEU A 393 -34.76 15.99 22.48
CA LEU A 393 -34.75 17.28 21.81
C LEU A 393 -35.68 18.25 22.53
N VAL A 394 -35.16 19.44 22.81
CA VAL A 394 -35.95 20.57 23.28
C VAL A 394 -36.43 21.33 22.04
N CYS A 395 -37.75 21.37 21.86
CA CYS A 395 -38.43 22.08 20.77
C CYS A 395 -39.36 23.13 21.39
N GLN A 396 -39.64 24.21 20.66
CA GLN A 396 -40.69 25.16 21.01
C GLN A 396 -41.90 24.93 20.08
N ARG A 397 -43.11 24.83 20.63
CA ARG A 397 -44.33 24.82 19.81
C ARG A 397 -44.57 26.23 19.28
N LEU A 398 -44.88 26.35 18.00
CA LEU A 398 -45.27 27.60 17.37
C LEU A 398 -46.80 27.64 17.26
N SER A 399 -47.43 28.61 17.92
CA SER A 399 -48.87 28.88 17.75
C SER A 399 -49.10 29.72 16.50
N ASP A 400 -50.25 29.52 15.83
CA ASP A 400 -50.61 30.24 14.60
C ASP A 400 -51.16 31.67 14.84
N GLN A 401 -51.10 32.18 16.08
CA GLN A 401 -51.60 33.52 16.45
C GLN A 401 -50.60 34.62 16.09
N ALA A 402 -50.40 34.83 14.79
CA ALA A 402 -49.70 36.00 14.26
C ALA A 402 -50.67 37.17 14.04
N GLY A 403 -50.99 37.90 15.13
CA GLY A 403 -51.66 39.20 15.06
C GLY A 403 -52.81 39.39 16.04
N GLU A 404 -52.49 39.84 17.26
CA GLU A 404 -53.07 41.02 17.94
C GLU A 404 -52.19 41.38 19.15
N GLU A 405 -52.47 42.48 19.85
CA GLU A 405 -51.45 43.33 20.50
C GLU A 405 -51.04 42.94 21.96
N GLU A 406 -50.13 43.75 22.51
CA GLU A 406 -49.43 43.69 23.83
C GLU A 406 -50.41 43.50 25.04
N GLU A 407 -50.04 42.96 26.21
CA GLU A 407 -49.04 43.43 27.19
C GLU A 407 -48.71 42.35 28.27
N ASP A 408 -47.64 42.59 29.04
CA ASP A 408 -47.06 41.84 30.17
C ASP A 408 -47.91 40.82 30.97
N TYR A 409 -47.32 39.65 31.29
CA TYR A 409 -46.87 39.24 32.64
C TYR A 409 -46.13 37.87 32.60
N GLU A 410 -45.05 37.72 33.38
CA GLU A 410 -44.30 36.47 33.69
C GLU A 410 -43.91 35.55 32.50
N GLN A 411 -42.61 35.53 32.13
CA GLN A 411 -42.05 34.50 31.23
C GLN A 411 -42.09 33.11 31.89
N ILE A 412 -43.16 32.36 31.66
CA ILE A 412 -43.18 30.91 31.89
C ILE A 412 -42.72 30.19 30.62
N ASP A 413 -41.84 29.21 30.77
CA ASP A 413 -41.27 28.34 29.72
C ASP A 413 -42.33 27.34 29.14
N GLU A 414 -43.61 27.73 29.08
CA GLU A 414 -44.77 26.82 28.98
C GLU A 414 -44.94 26.12 27.62
N ASP A 415 -44.36 26.65 26.54
CA ASP A 415 -44.42 26.05 25.19
C ASP A 415 -43.19 25.20 24.80
N GLN A 416 -42.28 24.90 25.74
CA GLN A 416 -41.15 23.99 25.50
C GLN A 416 -41.58 22.52 25.58
N ILE A 417 -41.45 21.81 24.45
CA ILE A 417 -41.73 20.39 24.29
C ILE A 417 -40.43 19.59 24.33
N LEU A 418 -40.40 18.52 25.12
CA LEU A 418 -39.31 17.55 25.18
C LEU A 418 -39.67 16.30 24.36
N LEU A 419 -39.00 16.10 23.23
CA LEU A 419 -39.18 14.92 22.37
C LEU A 419 -38.08 13.89 22.65
N PRO A 420 -38.39 12.67 23.10
CA PRO A 420 -37.41 11.59 23.16
C PRO A 420 -36.81 11.34 21.79
N LEU A 421 -35.50 11.09 21.67
CA LEU A 421 -34.87 10.86 20.37
C LEU A 421 -35.45 9.64 19.61
N TYR A 422 -36.07 8.70 20.31
CA TYR A 422 -36.77 7.54 19.73
C TYR A 422 -38.20 7.84 19.24
N CYS A 423 -38.73 9.06 19.45
CA CYS A 423 -40.05 9.48 18.98
C CYS A 423 -40.11 9.43 17.44
N SER A 424 -41.20 8.88 16.89
CA SER A 424 -41.38 8.59 15.46
C SER A 424 -42.57 9.33 14.80
N SER A 425 -42.84 10.57 15.27
CA SER A 425 -43.93 11.45 14.77
C SER A 425 -43.83 11.82 13.28
N SER A 426 -42.71 11.54 12.60
CA SER A 426 -42.46 11.89 11.19
C SER A 426 -42.65 13.38 10.88
N PHE A 427 -41.56 14.12 10.82
CA PHE A 427 -41.56 15.58 10.69
C PHE A 427 -41.19 16.03 9.27
N VAL A 428 -41.75 17.15 8.82
CA VAL A 428 -41.44 17.77 7.53
C VAL A 428 -40.93 19.20 7.74
N GLU A 429 -39.80 19.56 7.13
CA GLU A 429 -39.20 20.90 7.22
C GLU A 429 -40.12 22.00 6.66
N GLU A 430 -40.45 23.00 7.48
CA GLU A 430 -41.18 24.18 7.01
C GLU A 430 -40.22 25.08 6.22
N MET A 431 -40.41 25.14 4.89
CA MET A 431 -39.46 25.84 4.02
C MET A 431 -40.15 26.62 2.89
N ASN A 432 -40.02 27.94 2.95
CA ASN A 432 -40.51 28.88 1.93
C ASN A 432 -39.44 29.22 0.89
N ASP A 433 -38.89 28.20 0.20
CA ASP A 433 -37.91 28.40 -0.87
C ASP A 433 -38.52 28.21 -2.26
N GLY A 434 -38.65 29.33 -2.99
CA GLY A 434 -39.08 29.40 -4.39
C GLY A 434 -37.93 29.43 -5.41
N ARG A 435 -36.68 29.55 -4.96
CA ARG A 435 -35.53 29.88 -5.81
C ARG A 435 -35.07 28.68 -6.64
N ARG A 436 -34.34 28.99 -7.71
CA ARG A 436 -33.72 28.02 -8.62
C ARG A 436 -32.20 28.16 -8.50
N TYR A 437 -31.54 27.08 -8.17
CA TYR A 437 -30.10 27.01 -7.90
C TYR A 437 -29.39 26.19 -8.98
N SER A 438 -28.09 26.45 -9.18
CA SER A 438 -27.19 25.45 -9.78
C SER A 438 -26.82 24.37 -8.75
N LEU A 439 -26.19 23.28 -9.21
CA LEU A 439 -25.64 22.27 -8.30
C LEU A 439 -24.52 22.85 -7.42
N GLU A 440 -23.69 23.74 -7.97
CA GLU A 440 -22.61 24.41 -7.24
C GLU A 440 -23.15 25.30 -6.13
N ASP A 441 -24.15 26.14 -6.42
CA ASP A 441 -24.84 26.99 -5.43
C ASP A 441 -25.39 26.15 -4.26
N LEU A 442 -26.00 25.01 -4.56
CA LEU A 442 -26.57 24.14 -3.51
C LEU A 442 -25.48 23.56 -2.60
N THR A 443 -24.39 23.03 -3.17
CA THR A 443 -23.30 22.42 -2.38
C THR A 443 -22.44 23.43 -1.62
N THR A 444 -22.57 24.72 -1.91
CA THR A 444 -21.83 25.80 -1.24
C THR A 444 -22.69 26.53 -0.19
N GLN A 445 -23.98 26.71 -0.45
CA GLN A 445 -24.90 27.44 0.45
C GLN A 445 -25.56 26.55 1.51
N PHE A 446 -25.69 25.24 1.27
CA PHE A 446 -26.43 24.32 2.15
C PHE A 446 -25.58 23.08 2.52
N SER A 447 -25.83 22.49 3.69
CA SER A 447 -25.28 21.16 4.01
C SER A 447 -25.87 20.12 3.07
N LEU A 448 -25.04 19.14 2.75
CA LEU A 448 -25.51 17.82 2.38
C LEU A 448 -25.69 16.98 3.69
N PRO A 449 -26.67 16.08 3.76
CA PRO A 449 -27.63 15.77 2.71
C PRO A 449 -28.73 16.83 2.58
N CYS A 450 -29.19 17.10 1.36
CA CYS A 450 -30.31 18.01 1.11
C CYS A 450 -31.29 17.50 0.05
N GLU A 451 -32.58 17.80 0.24
CA GLU A 451 -33.64 17.36 -0.66
C GLU A 451 -33.94 18.42 -1.73
N VAL A 452 -34.11 17.98 -2.97
CA VAL A 452 -34.22 18.83 -4.15
C VAL A 452 -35.13 18.21 -5.21
N LYS A 453 -35.59 19.01 -6.17
CA LYS A 453 -36.18 18.56 -7.42
C LYS A 453 -35.54 19.31 -8.59
N VAL A 454 -35.27 18.62 -9.69
CA VAL A 454 -34.88 19.26 -10.95
C VAL A 454 -36.10 19.94 -11.57
N VAL A 455 -35.98 21.24 -11.82
CA VAL A 455 -37.02 22.10 -12.42
C VAL A 455 -36.72 22.36 -13.90
N VAL A 456 -35.44 22.45 -14.26
CA VAL A 456 -34.99 22.59 -15.65
C VAL A 456 -33.95 21.50 -15.89
N LYS A 457 -34.18 20.68 -16.91
CA LYS A 457 -33.25 19.60 -17.32
C LYS A 457 -31.92 20.17 -17.81
N ASP A 458 -30.86 19.36 -17.74
CA ASP A 458 -29.57 19.72 -18.33
C ASP A 458 -29.65 19.78 -19.86
N SER A 459 -29.24 20.91 -20.46
CA SER A 459 -29.15 21.09 -21.91
C SER A 459 -27.94 20.38 -22.54
N SER A 460 -26.90 20.10 -21.76
CA SER A 460 -25.72 19.36 -22.21
C SER A 460 -25.96 17.85 -22.29
N HIS A 461 -26.95 17.33 -21.55
CA HIS A 461 -27.30 15.91 -21.52
C HIS A 461 -28.72 15.66 -22.07
N PRO A 462 -28.89 15.34 -23.37
CA PRO A 462 -30.21 15.31 -24.00
C PRO A 462 -31.17 14.26 -23.40
N ALA A 463 -30.64 13.20 -22.78
CA ALA A 463 -31.37 12.12 -22.12
C ALA A 463 -31.29 12.21 -20.58
N ASP A 464 -31.27 13.42 -20.01
CA ASP A 464 -31.20 13.66 -18.55
C ASP A 464 -32.29 12.89 -17.77
N PRO A 465 -31.92 11.93 -16.90
CA PRO A 465 -32.89 11.11 -16.16
C PRO A 465 -33.45 11.83 -14.92
N LEU A 466 -32.75 12.83 -14.38
CA LEU A 466 -33.05 13.44 -13.09
C LEU A 466 -34.42 14.18 -13.02
N PRO A 467 -34.91 14.87 -14.07
CA PRO A 467 -36.24 15.48 -14.11
C PRO A 467 -37.40 14.49 -13.96
N SER A 468 -37.18 13.20 -14.23
CA SER A 468 -38.23 12.17 -14.17
C SER A 468 -38.61 11.74 -12.74
N PHE A 469 -37.87 12.19 -11.73
CA PHE A 469 -38.09 11.86 -10.32
C PHE A 469 -38.82 12.99 -9.57
N PRO A 470 -39.76 12.66 -8.67
CA PRO A 470 -40.53 13.68 -7.94
C PRO A 470 -39.67 14.42 -6.90
N GLY A 471 -38.67 13.74 -6.34
CA GLY A 471 -37.69 14.27 -5.41
C GLY A 471 -36.38 13.48 -5.48
N LEU A 472 -35.28 14.18 -5.25
CA LEU A 472 -33.91 13.66 -5.20
C LEU A 472 -33.30 14.13 -3.87
N ARG A 473 -32.38 13.35 -3.34
CA ARG A 473 -31.57 13.71 -2.17
C ARG A 473 -30.11 13.76 -2.60
N LEU A 474 -29.52 14.94 -2.54
CA LEU A 474 -28.08 15.11 -2.68
C LEU A 474 -27.46 14.61 -1.38
N GLU A 475 -26.69 13.53 -1.41
CA GLU A 475 -26.18 12.86 -0.21
C GLU A 475 -24.86 13.48 0.26
N ASP A 476 -23.87 13.53 -0.63
CA ASP A 476 -22.47 13.88 -0.30
C ASP A 476 -21.71 14.46 -1.51
N LYS A 477 -20.64 15.22 -1.26
CA LYS A 477 -19.75 15.78 -2.28
C LYS A 477 -18.45 14.98 -2.36
N ILE A 478 -18.14 14.50 -3.55
CA ILE A 478 -16.97 13.69 -3.88
C ILE A 478 -15.91 14.60 -4.51
N MET A 479 -14.70 14.58 -3.95
CA MET A 479 -13.53 15.33 -4.42
C MET A 479 -12.47 14.44 -5.12
N GLU A 480 -12.79 13.16 -5.33
CA GLU A 480 -11.93 12.19 -6.01
C GLU A 480 -11.72 12.61 -7.49
N PRO A 481 -10.48 12.63 -8.02
CA PRO A 481 -10.20 12.92 -9.42
C PRO A 481 -10.77 11.86 -10.39
N PHE A 482 -11.25 12.35 -11.54
CA PHE A 482 -11.71 11.52 -12.67
C PHE A 482 -10.90 11.86 -13.91
N LEU A 483 -10.67 10.88 -14.77
CA LEU A 483 -10.08 11.06 -16.09
C LEU A 483 -11.18 11.09 -17.16
N VAL A 484 -11.09 12.04 -18.09
CA VAL A 484 -11.91 12.07 -19.30
C VAL A 484 -11.26 11.15 -20.33
N VAL A 485 -12.02 10.18 -20.82
CA VAL A 485 -11.54 9.16 -21.75
C VAL A 485 -12.49 8.98 -22.93
N SER A 486 -11.96 8.51 -24.05
CA SER A 486 -12.74 7.97 -25.19
C SER A 486 -12.13 6.67 -25.68
N LEU A 487 -12.90 5.83 -26.36
CA LEU A 487 -12.37 4.64 -27.04
C LEU A 487 -11.95 5.00 -28.47
N ASP A 488 -10.84 4.44 -28.97
CA ASP A 488 -10.40 4.66 -30.36
C ASP A 488 -11.44 4.16 -31.38
N SER A 489 -12.29 3.19 -30.99
CA SER A 489 -13.42 2.69 -31.78
C SER A 489 -14.59 3.69 -31.88
N ASN A 490 -14.69 4.65 -30.95
CA ASN A 490 -15.70 5.70 -30.95
C ASN A 490 -15.18 6.99 -30.28
N PRO A 491 -14.30 7.75 -30.96
CA PRO A 491 -13.69 8.97 -30.40
C PRO A 491 -14.67 10.13 -30.24
N ALA A 492 -15.92 9.98 -30.72
CA ALA A 492 -16.98 10.98 -30.52
C ALA A 492 -17.68 10.86 -29.15
N MET A 493 -17.57 9.71 -28.48
CA MET A 493 -18.12 9.47 -27.15
C MET A 493 -17.03 9.61 -26.09
N CYS A 494 -17.16 10.62 -25.21
CA CYS A 494 -16.35 10.72 -24.00
C CYS A 494 -17.14 10.30 -22.76
N PHE A 495 -16.43 9.72 -21.80
CA PHE A 495 -16.94 9.37 -20.47
C PHE A 495 -15.87 9.64 -19.41
N GLU A 496 -16.28 9.66 -18.14
CA GLU A 496 -15.39 9.89 -17.01
C GLU A 496 -15.13 8.57 -16.26
N ILE A 497 -13.86 8.20 -16.05
CA ILE A 497 -13.45 7.07 -15.20
C ILE A 497 -12.82 7.59 -13.90
N PRO A 498 -13.22 7.09 -12.71
CA PRO A 498 -12.50 7.29 -11.45
C PRO A 498 -11.39 6.24 -11.28
N PRO A 499 -10.08 6.59 -11.41
CA PRO A 499 -9.03 5.58 -11.42
C PRO A 499 -8.89 4.81 -10.11
N ARG A 500 -9.19 5.42 -8.95
CA ARG A 500 -9.15 4.73 -7.64
C ARG A 500 -10.28 3.74 -7.38
N TRP A 501 -11.32 3.70 -8.23
CA TRP A 501 -12.46 2.79 -8.10
C TRP A 501 -12.66 1.87 -9.30
N LEU A 502 -12.16 2.26 -10.49
CA LEU A 502 -12.11 1.44 -11.69
C LEU A 502 -10.69 1.51 -12.26
N ASP A 503 -9.79 0.79 -11.60
CA ASP A 503 -8.36 0.89 -11.87
C ASP A 503 -7.95 -0.10 -12.97
N LEU A 504 -8.01 0.34 -14.23
CA LEU A 504 -7.66 -0.48 -15.38
C LEU A 504 -6.16 -0.77 -15.45
N THR A 505 -5.78 -2.01 -15.73
CA THR A 505 -4.39 -2.34 -16.10
C THR A 505 -4.20 -1.98 -17.56
N VAL A 506 -3.33 -1.02 -17.85
CA VAL A 506 -3.12 -0.46 -19.19
C VAL A 506 -1.63 -0.45 -19.57
N VAL A 507 -1.33 -0.32 -20.87
CA VAL A 507 0.01 0.00 -21.39
C VAL A 507 -0.07 1.21 -22.32
N GLU A 508 0.94 2.07 -22.33
CA GLU A 508 1.05 3.15 -23.33
C GLU A 508 1.15 2.57 -24.75
N ALA A 509 0.20 2.95 -25.60
CA ALA A 509 0.08 2.43 -26.96
C ALA A 509 0.70 3.42 -27.95
N LYS A 510 1.54 2.91 -28.87
CA LYS A 510 2.15 3.74 -29.91
C LYS A 510 1.10 4.34 -30.84
N GLY A 511 1.20 5.65 -31.06
CA GLY A 511 0.37 6.43 -31.96
C GLY A 511 0.07 7.81 -31.38
N ARG A 512 -0.07 8.83 -32.23
CA ARG A 512 -0.59 10.13 -31.76
C ARG A 512 -2.12 10.06 -31.78
N PRO A 513 -2.83 10.30 -30.67
CA PRO A 513 -4.28 10.42 -30.71
C PRO A 513 -4.70 11.57 -31.62
N GLY A 514 -5.75 11.36 -32.41
CA GLY A 514 -6.37 12.42 -33.20
C GLY A 514 -6.97 13.46 -32.26
N ARG A 515 -6.47 14.70 -32.30
CA ARG A 515 -6.98 15.78 -31.45
C ARG A 515 -8.44 16.07 -31.84
N PRO A 516 -9.42 15.96 -30.92
CA PRO A 516 -10.81 16.25 -31.25
C PRO A 516 -10.98 17.72 -31.60
N ALA A 517 -11.65 18.00 -32.72
CA ALA A 517 -11.82 19.35 -33.27
C ALA A 517 -12.80 20.23 -32.48
N ARG A 518 -13.50 19.66 -31.49
CA ARG A 518 -14.54 20.31 -30.68
C ARG A 518 -14.53 19.70 -29.27
N PRO A 519 -14.90 20.44 -28.21
CA PRO A 519 -15.20 19.84 -26.92
C PRO A 519 -16.21 18.71 -27.07
N LEU A 520 -15.83 17.51 -26.65
CA LEU A 520 -16.66 16.31 -26.78
C LEU A 520 -17.76 16.33 -25.70
N PRO A 521 -18.99 15.90 -26.02
CA PRO A 521 -20.06 15.83 -25.03
C PRO A 521 -19.73 14.74 -24.00
N ILE A 522 -19.63 15.13 -22.73
CA ILE A 522 -19.40 14.24 -21.59
C ILE A 522 -20.71 14.13 -20.82
N ALA A 523 -21.09 12.92 -20.41
CA ALA A 523 -22.30 12.72 -19.63
C ALA A 523 -22.17 13.33 -18.22
N THR A 524 -22.95 14.37 -17.92
CA THR A 524 -22.95 15.05 -16.62
C THR A 524 -23.65 14.26 -15.51
N VAL A 525 -24.41 13.23 -15.87
CA VAL A 525 -25.11 12.32 -14.94
C VAL A 525 -24.76 10.88 -15.30
N GLN A 526 -24.32 10.10 -14.32
CA GLN A 526 -24.08 8.66 -14.47
C GLN A 526 -24.85 7.88 -13.42
N GLU A 527 -25.39 6.72 -13.79
CA GLU A 527 -26.12 5.84 -12.86
C GLU A 527 -25.16 4.84 -12.21
N LEU A 528 -25.32 4.62 -10.91
CA LEU A 528 -24.50 3.75 -10.07
C LEU A 528 -25.21 2.43 -9.78
N ALA A 529 -24.44 1.36 -9.61
CA ALA A 529 -24.95 0.14 -9.00
C ALA A 529 -25.12 0.32 -7.48
N ASP A 530 -26.16 -0.29 -6.90
CA ASP A 530 -26.47 -0.22 -5.46
C ASP A 530 -25.27 -0.60 -4.59
N ALA A 531 -24.56 -1.68 -4.95
CA ALA A 531 -23.37 -2.15 -4.25
C ALA A 531 -22.28 -1.07 -4.15
N PHE A 532 -22.07 -0.32 -5.24
CA PHE A 532 -21.08 0.76 -5.28
C PHE A 532 -21.56 2.01 -4.54
N TYR A 533 -22.84 2.38 -4.66
CA TYR A 533 -23.43 3.45 -3.84
C TYR A 533 -23.23 3.21 -2.34
N TYR A 534 -23.54 1.99 -1.86
CA TYR A 534 -23.36 1.64 -0.45
C TYR A 534 -21.88 1.49 -0.05
N SER A 535 -20.97 1.12 -0.96
CA SER A 535 -19.53 1.12 -0.65
C SER A 535 -19.00 2.54 -0.47
N LEU A 536 -19.42 3.49 -1.30
CA LEU A 536 -19.06 4.91 -1.15
C LEU A 536 -19.52 5.45 0.21
N ARG A 537 -20.78 5.18 0.59
CA ARG A 537 -21.38 5.57 1.88
C ARG A 537 -20.77 4.89 3.13
N ARG A 538 -19.82 3.95 2.97
CA ARG A 538 -19.09 3.28 4.08
C ARG A 538 -17.67 3.78 4.28
N LEU A 539 -17.13 4.62 3.39
CA LEU A 539 -15.77 5.15 3.56
C LEU A 539 -15.72 6.08 4.80
N PRO A 540 -14.60 6.15 5.55
CA PRO A 540 -14.52 6.88 6.83
C PRO A 540 -14.71 8.41 6.72
N ALA A 541 -14.77 8.98 5.52
CA ALA A 541 -15.21 10.36 5.29
C ALA A 541 -16.74 10.55 5.47
N PHE A 542 -17.50 9.46 5.56
CA PHE A 542 -18.96 9.42 5.60
C PHE A 542 -19.46 8.66 6.84
N GLU A 543 -18.89 8.93 8.02
CA GLU A 543 -19.45 8.42 9.28
C GLU A 543 -20.90 8.90 9.44
N SER A 544 -21.83 8.01 9.09
CA SER A 544 -23.23 8.15 9.43
C SER A 544 -23.37 8.19 10.95
N GLN A 545 -24.30 9.02 11.42
CA GLN A 545 -24.67 9.11 12.83
C GLN A 545 -24.94 7.73 13.43
N LEU A 546 -24.66 7.60 14.73
CA LEU A 546 -24.92 6.39 15.50
C LEU A 546 -26.38 5.92 15.29
N PRO A 547 -26.66 4.61 15.37
CA PRO A 547 -28.03 4.14 15.24
C PRO A 547 -28.94 4.83 16.29
N PRO A 548 -30.18 5.19 15.93
CA PRO A 548 -31.08 5.88 16.84
C PRO A 548 -31.29 5.05 18.12
N PRO A 549 -31.43 5.71 19.29
CA PRO A 549 -31.62 5.01 20.55
C PRO A 549 -32.89 4.15 20.48
N ARG A 550 -32.79 2.91 20.97
CA ARG A 550 -33.96 2.03 21.04
C ARG A 550 -34.91 2.55 22.13
N PRO A 551 -36.24 2.62 21.90
CA PRO A 551 -37.19 2.97 22.94
C PRO A 551 -37.07 2.05 24.17
N PRO A 552 -37.40 2.54 25.37
CA PRO A 552 -37.44 1.71 26.58
C PRO A 552 -38.39 0.52 26.40
N LYS A 553 -38.08 -0.60 27.06
CA LYS A 553 -38.96 -1.77 27.03
C LYS A 553 -40.12 -1.55 28.00
N SER A 554 -41.34 -1.41 27.49
CA SER A 554 -42.53 -1.38 28.33
C SER A 554 -42.66 -2.68 29.14
N GLU A 555 -42.92 -2.58 30.45
CA GLU A 555 -43.20 -3.75 31.32
C GLU A 555 -44.61 -4.34 31.14
N GLY A 556 -45.38 -3.86 30.16
CA GLY A 556 -46.64 -4.47 29.77
C GLY A 556 -46.47 -5.93 29.33
N LEU A 557 -47.27 -6.83 29.92
CA LEU A 557 -47.38 -8.27 29.62
C LEU A 557 -46.42 -9.25 30.34
N ARG A 558 -45.73 -8.88 31.43
CA ARG A 558 -45.16 -9.86 32.40
C ARG A 558 -46.17 -10.25 33.49
N GLY A 559 -47.31 -10.81 33.08
CA GLY A 559 -48.48 -10.90 33.97
C GLY A 559 -49.30 -12.20 33.96
N GLN A 560 -48.82 -13.35 33.47
CA GLN A 560 -49.46 -14.67 33.73
C GLN A 560 -48.60 -15.87 33.25
N LYS A 561 -47.69 -16.38 34.10
CA LYS A 561 -47.23 -17.80 34.19
C LYS A 561 -46.06 -17.98 35.17
N LYS A 562 -46.37 -18.55 36.34
CA LYS A 562 -45.55 -19.38 37.28
C LYS A 562 -46.20 -19.27 38.66
N GLN A 563 -47.01 -20.22 39.11
CA GLN A 563 -46.58 -21.52 39.68
C GLN A 563 -45.42 -21.41 40.69
N THR A 564 -45.82 -21.35 41.97
CA THR A 564 -45.31 -22.17 43.08
C THR A 564 -43.79 -22.45 43.19
N SER A 565 -43.14 -21.82 44.17
CA SER A 565 -42.44 -22.56 45.26
C SER A 565 -42.07 -21.64 46.43
N LYS A 566 -42.06 -22.18 47.65
CA LYS A 566 -41.69 -21.49 48.91
C LYS A 566 -40.16 -21.38 49.02
N GLY A 567 -39.64 -20.28 49.56
CA GLY A 567 -38.23 -20.13 49.94
C GLY A 567 -38.00 -19.02 50.97
N LYS A 568 -37.57 -19.41 52.18
CA LYS A 568 -37.39 -18.55 53.37
C LYS A 568 -36.25 -17.53 53.25
N GLY A 569 -36.34 -16.45 54.05
CA GLY A 569 -35.18 -15.75 54.66
C GLY A 569 -35.02 -14.30 54.20
N SER A 570 -35.49 -13.22 54.84
CA SER A 570 -35.48 -12.75 56.25
C SER A 570 -34.27 -11.86 56.62
N GLN A 571 -34.57 -10.56 56.85
CA GLN A 571 -33.84 -9.60 57.73
C GLN A 571 -32.41 -9.18 57.31
N SER A 572 -31.86 -8.01 57.67
CA SER A 572 -32.37 -6.66 58.07
C SER A 572 -31.18 -5.66 57.86
N SER A 573 -31.20 -4.34 58.08
CA SER A 573 -32.13 -3.34 58.68
C SER A 573 -32.15 -2.10 57.73
N GLN A 574 -32.91 -0.99 57.85
CA GLN A 574 -33.45 -0.17 58.95
C GLN A 574 -32.45 0.59 59.83
N VAL A 575 -32.20 1.87 59.49
CA VAL A 575 -32.25 3.12 60.32
C VAL A 575 -32.46 4.25 59.25
N LEU A 576 -33.57 5.00 59.15
CA LEU A 576 -34.00 6.18 59.95
C LEU A 576 -32.89 7.27 59.99
N GLU A 577 -33.06 8.60 59.90
CA GLU A 577 -34.13 9.60 59.66
C GLU A 577 -33.41 10.93 59.26
N LEU A 578 -33.97 12.03 58.73
CA LEU A 578 -35.36 12.50 58.49
C LEU A 578 -35.39 13.53 57.32
N GLN A 579 -36.58 14.11 57.07
CA GLN A 579 -36.94 15.28 56.23
C GLN A 579 -35.87 16.34 55.86
N GLN A 580 -35.88 16.75 54.57
CA GLN A 580 -36.37 18.09 54.14
C GLN A 580 -36.44 18.20 52.60
N CYS A 581 -37.57 18.67 52.06
CA CYS A 581 -37.63 19.22 50.70
C CYS A 581 -37.21 20.70 50.74
N PRO A 582 -36.47 21.19 49.73
CA PRO A 582 -37.00 22.31 48.97
C PRO A 582 -36.75 22.25 47.45
N LEU A 583 -37.84 22.47 46.70
CA LEU A 583 -38.00 23.31 45.50
C LEU A 583 -36.93 23.35 44.38
N LEU A 584 -37.44 23.14 43.15
CA LEU A 584 -36.97 23.67 41.85
C LEU A 584 -35.45 23.67 41.58
N LEU A 585 -34.98 22.64 40.86
CA LEU A 585 -33.63 22.60 40.30
C LEU A 585 -33.66 22.79 38.77
N LYS A 586 -32.96 23.83 38.30
CA LYS A 586 -32.84 24.21 36.88
C LYS A 586 -31.98 23.20 36.09
N PRO A 587 -32.15 23.10 34.75
CA PRO A 587 -31.33 22.21 33.92
C PRO A 587 -29.84 22.56 33.99
N ARG A 588 -28.97 21.54 34.14
CA ARG A 588 -27.51 21.73 34.10
C ARG A 588 -27.02 21.87 32.67
N MET A 589 -26.42 23.02 32.35
CA MET A 589 -25.62 23.20 31.14
C MET A 589 -24.42 22.24 31.12
N LYS A 590 -24.16 21.61 29.97
CA LYS A 590 -22.85 21.03 29.61
C LYS A 590 -22.30 21.84 28.43
N THR A 591 -21.17 22.50 28.63
CA THR A 591 -20.47 23.25 27.58
C THR A 591 -19.79 22.29 26.61
N LEU A 592 -19.96 22.51 25.30
CA LEU A 592 -19.27 21.76 24.26
C LEU A 592 -17.76 22.09 24.27
N PRO A 593 -16.84 21.11 24.17
CA PRO A 593 -15.40 21.42 24.14
C PRO A 593 -15.02 22.09 22.81
N GLN A 594 -14.40 23.27 22.90
CA GLN A 594 -13.84 23.97 21.74
C GLN A 594 -12.50 23.35 21.30
N SER A 595 -12.24 23.43 20.00
CA SER A 595 -10.98 23.04 19.37
C SER A 595 -9.79 23.87 19.86
N ALA A 596 -8.68 23.22 20.18
CA ALA A 596 -7.38 23.88 20.36
C ALA A 596 -6.42 23.48 19.23
N LYS A 597 -5.83 24.46 18.54
CA LYS A 597 -4.69 24.27 17.64
C LYS A 597 -3.41 24.81 18.29
N SER A 598 -2.33 24.04 18.10
CA SER A 598 -0.90 24.43 18.14
C SER A 598 -0.36 25.25 19.31
N SER A 599 0.58 24.65 20.04
CA SER A 599 1.94 25.19 20.12
C SER A 599 2.96 24.03 20.26
N SER A 600 4.25 24.36 20.24
CA SER A 600 5.34 23.47 19.84
C SER A 600 6.30 23.04 20.96
N ASP A 601 7.23 22.17 20.57
CA ASP A 601 8.61 22.06 21.07
C ASP A 601 9.01 21.15 22.25
N THR A 602 9.71 20.09 21.84
CA THR A 602 11.03 19.61 22.35
C THR A 602 11.20 18.61 23.49
N TYR A 603 12.13 17.67 23.19
CA TYR A 603 13.06 16.93 24.06
C TYR A 603 12.56 15.77 24.96
N SER A 604 12.61 14.57 24.36
CA SER A 604 13.31 13.37 24.85
C SER A 604 13.22 12.92 26.32
N LYS A 605 12.92 11.63 26.53
CA LYS A 605 13.91 10.67 27.08
C LYS A 605 13.47 9.22 26.94
N VAL A 606 14.44 8.36 26.64
CA VAL A 606 14.32 6.89 26.71
C VAL A 606 14.48 6.44 28.16
N SER A 607 13.69 5.46 28.61
CA SER A 607 14.15 4.49 29.61
C SER A 607 13.55 3.11 29.35
N ALA A 608 14.42 2.11 29.24
CA ALA A 608 14.04 0.70 29.21
C ALA A 608 14.09 0.13 30.62
N HIS A 609 13.27 -0.86 30.97
CA HIS A 609 13.65 -1.84 31.98
C HIS A 609 13.04 -3.25 31.79
N LYS A 610 13.85 -4.25 32.15
CA LYS A 610 13.62 -5.69 31.96
C LYS A 610 12.88 -6.32 33.15
N LYS A 611 12.12 -7.39 32.90
CA LYS A 611 11.99 -8.67 33.65
C LYS A 611 10.81 -9.47 33.06
N GLY A 612 10.79 -10.80 32.99
CA GLY A 612 11.77 -11.83 33.38
C GLY A 612 11.38 -13.21 32.81
N LEU A 613 12.28 -14.20 32.92
CA LEU A 613 12.20 -15.52 32.26
C LEU A 613 11.50 -16.63 33.08
N ARG A 614 11.15 -17.71 32.36
CA ARG A 614 10.94 -19.15 32.76
C ARG A 614 9.48 -19.65 32.79
N ALA A 615 9.17 -20.91 32.49
CA ALA A 615 9.87 -21.99 31.73
C ALA A 615 8.92 -23.21 31.57
N THR A 616 9.39 -24.28 30.88
CA THR A 616 8.82 -25.66 30.79
C THR A 616 7.63 -25.85 29.84
N LYS A 617 7.49 -26.97 29.11
CA LYS A 617 8.42 -28.10 28.84
C LYS A 617 8.06 -28.77 27.50
N SER A 618 9.02 -29.46 26.89
CA SER A 618 8.87 -30.25 25.67
C SER A 618 8.14 -31.58 25.90
N ASN A 619 7.53 -32.13 24.85
CA ASN A 619 7.46 -33.57 24.64
C ASN A 619 7.38 -33.91 23.15
N THR A 620 8.22 -34.84 22.70
CA THR A 620 8.35 -35.25 21.30
C THR A 620 7.68 -36.61 21.09
N LYS A 621 6.88 -36.76 20.02
CA LYS A 621 6.66 -38.03 19.29
C LYS A 621 5.84 -37.80 18.01
N ALA A 622 6.40 -38.25 16.89
CA ALA A 622 5.74 -38.53 15.61
C ALA A 622 5.54 -40.09 15.51
N PRO A 623 4.97 -40.69 14.44
CA PRO A 623 4.59 -40.11 13.14
C PRO A 623 3.19 -40.54 12.62
N ASP A 624 2.95 -40.22 11.34
CA ASP A 624 1.95 -40.73 10.36
C ASP A 624 0.46 -40.74 10.71
N ASP A 625 -0.34 -40.00 9.92
CA ASP A 625 -1.11 -40.64 8.86
C ASP A 625 -1.35 -39.67 7.68
N ASP A 626 -1.36 -40.19 6.45
CA ASP A 626 -1.66 -39.46 5.21
C ASP A 626 -3.17 -39.47 4.96
N GLU A 627 -3.78 -38.33 4.61
CA GLU A 627 -4.95 -38.28 3.72
C GLU A 627 -5.22 -36.83 3.26
N HIS A 628 -4.80 -36.51 2.03
CA HIS A 628 -5.12 -35.25 1.35
C HIS A 628 -6.17 -35.50 0.26
N ASP A 629 -7.43 -35.17 0.55
CA ASP A 629 -8.51 -35.16 -0.44
C ASP A 629 -8.25 -34.08 -1.51
N TYR A 630 -7.96 -34.52 -2.74
CA TYR A 630 -8.02 -33.69 -3.94
C TYR A 630 -9.14 -34.22 -4.85
N GLU A 631 -10.20 -33.43 -5.05
CA GLU A 631 -11.23 -33.75 -6.05
C GLU A 631 -10.67 -33.55 -7.48
N GLU A 632 -10.51 -34.65 -8.23
CA GLU A 632 -10.25 -34.60 -9.68
C GLU A 632 -11.47 -34.08 -10.44
N VAL A 633 -11.37 -32.89 -11.03
CA VAL A 633 -12.36 -32.41 -12.02
C VAL A 633 -11.93 -32.87 -13.42
N LEU A 634 -12.47 -33.99 -13.88
CA LEU A 634 -12.27 -34.49 -15.24
C LEU A 634 -13.07 -33.66 -16.27
N GLU A 635 -12.38 -32.82 -17.05
CA GLU A 635 -12.97 -32.15 -18.21
C GLU A 635 -13.32 -33.16 -19.34
N GLN A 636 -14.61 -33.41 -19.56
CA GLN A 636 -15.08 -34.11 -20.75
C GLN A 636 -15.30 -33.15 -21.92
N PHE A 637 -14.28 -33.00 -22.77
CA PHE A 637 -14.44 -32.38 -24.08
C PHE A 637 -15.37 -33.21 -24.98
N ARG A 638 -16.60 -32.73 -25.17
CA ARG A 638 -17.58 -33.35 -26.06
C ARG A 638 -17.55 -32.69 -27.44
N ASN A 639 -16.71 -33.23 -28.32
CA ASN A 639 -16.76 -32.89 -29.75
C ASN A 639 -18.16 -33.22 -30.31
N ASN A 640 -18.77 -32.25 -30.99
CA ASN A 640 -19.86 -32.44 -31.93
C ASN A 640 -19.62 -31.54 -33.14
N LEU A 641 -20.10 -31.98 -34.30
CA LEU A 641 -19.84 -31.43 -35.64
C LEU A 641 -20.39 -30.00 -35.82
#